data_AF-A0A453T8G6-F1
#
_entry.id   AF-A0A453T8G6-F1
#
_cell.length_a   1.000
_cell.length_b   1.000
_cell.length_c   1.000
_cell.angle_alpha   90.00
_cell.angle_beta   90.00
_cell.angle_gamma   90.00
#
_symmetry.space_group_name_H-M   'P 1'
#
loop_
_entity.id
_entity.type
_entity.pdbx_description
1 polymer ?
#
loop_
_entity_poly.entity_id
_entity_poly.type
_entity_poly.pdbx_seq_one_letter_code
_entity_poly.pdbx_strand_id
1 'polypeptide(L)'
;MAGRLLLFVVVVALALLASPRGAVGVYPWINCRDNGILADSGYKASLKLLAATMPKNASMSPGLFATTQAGVTPEQVWALALCRGDATASYCSSCLTQAFQDLNTSCDKKAATIYFDSCLLTYTNIHFRAADDIKYSPYFTIRNNANATAEPARFQRVVAALMNATASSAAFNSSTRLYASGQAYFDKELPEVYSWAQCTPDLSPDRCWSCLVRVMRELPTLFTDAIGARVLGIRCSIRYETQPFFNGSATVRLSSATSATGPAPNVLLNNLAATAQGRKYRVPIMVPIILLPLIAAISLVAYFIFLRRQGPLTAEKQPYRGYSAEAHDIESVDSMMIDISTLRAATGDFAESNKLGEGGFGAVYKGTLPDGEEIAVKRMSNSSTQGVEELKNELALVAKLSHKNLVRLIGVCLEQQERLLVYEFVPNRSLDLILFAQDAAKREQLDWTKRYKIIDGIARGLQYLHEDSQLKVVHRDLKASNILLDMKTSPKISDFGLAKIFGRDQTQGVTNRVVGTHGYMAPEYMMRGNYSVKSDAFSFGVMVLEIVTGRKNTDDGSRQSEDLLTKVWEHWTTGTVMKVVDPCMNGSFSEKEVLKCVHIGLLCVQGNPVDRPTMSAVVIMLGSETFTLHALSKPRRNGAGAD
;
A
#
# COMPACT_ATOMS: atom_id res chain seq x y z
N MET A 1 -24.02 -53.76 -2.06
CA MET A 1 -23.70 -52.51 -2.81
C MET A 1 -24.50 -51.29 -2.34
N ALA A 2 -25.77 -51.43 -1.94
CA ALA A 2 -26.60 -50.31 -1.48
C ALA A 2 -26.04 -49.55 -0.24
N GLY A 3 -25.41 -50.23 0.71
CA GLY A 3 -24.85 -49.58 1.91
C GLY A 3 -23.64 -48.67 1.66
N ARG A 4 -22.83 -48.95 0.62
CA ARG A 4 -21.69 -48.11 0.24
C ARG A 4 -22.11 -46.86 -0.52
N LEU A 5 -23.20 -46.94 -1.28
CA LEU A 5 -23.78 -45.81 -1.98
C LEU A 5 -24.44 -44.84 -0.99
N LEU A 6 -25.13 -45.36 0.03
CA LEU A 6 -25.73 -44.54 1.09
C LEU A 6 -24.67 -43.78 1.90
N LEU A 7 -23.56 -44.45 2.23
CA LEU A 7 -22.44 -43.83 2.94
C LEU A 7 -21.79 -42.71 2.09
N PHE A 8 -21.63 -42.94 0.78
CA PHE A 8 -21.06 -41.94 -0.13
C PHE A 8 -21.99 -40.73 -0.29
N VAL A 9 -23.29 -40.93 -0.37
CA VAL A 9 -24.29 -39.85 -0.45
C VAL A 9 -24.35 -39.05 0.84
N VAL A 10 -24.22 -39.68 2.02
CA VAL A 10 -24.16 -38.98 3.31
C VAL A 10 -22.87 -38.18 3.45
N VAL A 11 -21.73 -38.72 3.02
CA VAL A 11 -20.43 -38.01 3.04
C VAL A 11 -20.42 -36.83 2.08
N VAL A 12 -21.01 -36.97 0.89
CA VAL A 12 -21.15 -35.87 -0.09
C VAL A 12 -22.18 -34.85 0.38
N ALA A 13 -23.27 -35.25 1.03
CA ALA A 13 -24.24 -34.32 1.61
C ALA A 13 -23.67 -33.55 2.80
N LEU A 14 -22.85 -34.18 3.65
CA LEU A 14 -22.11 -33.51 4.72
C LEU A 14 -21.00 -32.59 4.17
N ALA A 15 -20.34 -32.97 3.06
CA ALA A 15 -19.37 -32.12 2.38
C ALA A 15 -20.03 -30.92 1.66
N LEU A 16 -21.26 -31.08 1.15
CA LEU A 16 -22.03 -30.01 0.54
C LEU A 16 -22.66 -29.07 1.58
N LEU A 17 -23.06 -29.59 2.75
CA LEU A 17 -23.43 -28.79 3.93
C LEU A 17 -22.22 -28.10 4.58
N ALA A 18 -21.01 -28.60 4.31
CA ALA A 18 -19.73 -27.98 4.67
C ALA A 18 -19.14 -27.09 3.56
N SER A 19 -19.93 -26.70 2.55
CA SER A 19 -19.52 -25.63 1.64
C SER A 19 -19.44 -24.32 2.42
N PRO A 20 -18.29 -23.63 2.47
CA PRO A 20 -18.21 -22.33 3.11
C PRO A 20 -19.12 -21.37 2.34
N ARG A 21 -20.19 -20.92 3.00
CA ARG A 21 -21.05 -19.84 2.50
C ARG A 21 -20.18 -18.61 2.24
N GLY A 22 -20.12 -18.17 1.00
CA GLY A 22 -19.53 -16.89 0.57
C GLY A 22 -18.02 -16.83 0.75
N ALA A 23 -17.26 -17.10 -0.31
CA ALA A 23 -15.84 -16.80 -0.34
C ALA A 23 -15.62 -15.27 -0.33
N VAL A 24 -15.54 -14.68 0.86
CA VAL A 24 -15.08 -13.32 1.10
C VAL A 24 -13.90 -13.41 2.07
N GLY A 25 -12.70 -13.55 1.50
CA GLY A 25 -11.42 -13.54 2.20
C GLY A 25 -11.22 -14.73 3.17
N VAL A 26 -10.33 -15.66 2.83
CA VAL A 26 -10.02 -16.80 3.69
C VAL A 26 -9.28 -16.28 4.93
N TYR A 27 -9.94 -16.34 6.09
CA TYR A 27 -9.29 -16.18 7.39
C TYR A 27 -8.40 -17.39 7.71
N PRO A 28 -7.31 -17.22 8.48
CA PRO A 28 -6.85 -15.99 9.13
C PRO A 28 -5.93 -15.11 8.26
N TRP A 29 -5.81 -13.82 8.62
CA TRP A 29 -4.76 -12.92 8.10
C TRP A 29 -3.67 -12.72 9.13
N ILE A 30 -2.42 -12.96 8.73
CA ILE A 30 -1.24 -12.92 9.61
C ILE A 30 -0.30 -11.80 9.14
N ASN A 31 0.20 -11.01 10.09
CA ASN A 31 1.24 -10.01 9.89
C ASN A 31 2.39 -10.25 10.87
N CYS A 32 3.56 -10.60 10.34
CA CYS A 32 4.81 -10.73 11.08
C CYS A 32 5.65 -9.46 10.89
N ARG A 33 5.90 -8.71 11.96
CA ARG A 33 6.66 -7.45 11.91
C ARG A 33 8.14 -7.71 12.20
N ASP A 34 9.03 -7.05 11.45
CA ASP A 34 10.48 -7.14 11.62
C ASP A 34 10.98 -6.39 12.86
N ASN A 35 10.70 -6.96 14.04
CA ASN A 35 11.17 -6.48 15.34
C ASN A 35 12.16 -7.45 16.02
N GLY A 36 12.85 -8.27 15.22
CA GLY A 36 13.81 -9.28 15.66
C GLY A 36 13.31 -10.73 15.49
N ILE A 37 14.26 -11.66 15.45
CA ILE A 37 14.00 -13.10 15.22
C ILE A 37 13.61 -13.78 16.53
N LEU A 38 12.62 -14.66 16.45
CA LEU A 38 12.15 -15.55 17.51
C LEU A 38 13.13 -16.73 17.73
N ALA A 39 14.41 -16.44 17.97
CA ALA A 39 15.45 -17.43 18.29
C ALA A 39 15.64 -17.61 19.81
N ASP A 40 15.12 -16.67 20.60
CA ASP A 40 15.31 -16.54 22.03
C ASP A 40 14.39 -17.48 22.84
N SER A 41 14.98 -18.35 23.67
CA SER A 41 14.24 -19.34 24.48
C SER A 41 13.35 -18.69 25.54
N GLY A 42 13.75 -17.54 26.09
CA GLY A 42 13.00 -16.85 27.13
C GLY A 42 11.78 -16.10 26.58
N TYR A 43 11.92 -15.49 25.40
CA TYR A 43 10.79 -14.87 24.69
C TYR A 43 9.72 -15.92 24.30
N LYS A 44 10.14 -17.09 23.83
CA LYS A 44 9.22 -18.22 23.54
C LYS A 44 8.51 -18.74 24.79
N ALA A 45 9.20 -18.82 25.93
CA ALA A 45 8.59 -19.21 27.20
C ALA A 45 7.52 -18.20 27.63
N SER A 46 7.80 -16.90 27.50
CA SER A 46 6.84 -15.83 27.78
C SER A 46 5.61 -15.90 26.87
N LEU A 47 5.78 -16.17 25.56
CA LEU A 47 4.65 -16.41 24.65
C LEU A 47 3.81 -17.61 25.04
N LYS A 48 4.42 -18.72 25.48
CA LYS A 48 3.68 -19.91 25.95
C LYS A 48 2.85 -19.60 27.19
N LEU A 49 3.38 -18.80 28.12
CA LEU A 49 2.63 -18.37 29.30
C LEU A 49 1.41 -17.52 28.92
N LEU A 50 1.57 -16.64 27.95
CA LEU A 50 0.47 -15.83 27.41
C LEU A 50 -0.58 -16.70 26.71
N ALA A 51 -0.15 -17.66 25.88
CA ALA A 51 -1.04 -18.59 25.20
C ALA A 51 -1.89 -19.43 26.17
N ALA A 52 -1.34 -19.79 27.34
CA ALA A 52 -2.05 -20.57 28.36
C ALA A 52 -3.11 -19.76 29.15
N THR A 53 -2.97 -18.44 29.23
CA THR A 53 -3.76 -17.60 30.15
C THR A 53 -4.69 -16.62 29.43
N MET A 54 -4.23 -16.01 28.34
CA MET A 54 -4.97 -14.95 27.64
C MET A 54 -6.33 -15.37 27.06
N PRO A 55 -6.49 -16.53 26.41
CA PRO A 55 -7.80 -16.93 25.87
C PRO A 55 -8.89 -16.94 26.96
N LYS A 56 -8.56 -17.50 28.14
CA LYS A 56 -9.45 -17.52 29.30
C LYS A 56 -9.69 -16.11 29.83
N ASN A 57 -8.64 -15.31 30.02
CA ASN A 57 -8.74 -13.94 30.53
C ASN A 57 -9.64 -13.06 29.65
N ALA A 58 -9.48 -13.12 28.32
CA ALA A 58 -10.34 -12.42 27.39
C ALA A 58 -11.78 -12.93 27.44
N SER A 59 -11.99 -14.26 27.44
CA SER A 59 -13.35 -14.83 27.47
C SER A 59 -14.16 -14.53 28.74
N MET A 60 -13.48 -14.35 29.87
CA MET A 60 -14.11 -14.03 31.16
C MET A 60 -14.32 -12.52 31.34
N SER A 61 -13.66 -11.70 30.54
CA SER A 61 -13.78 -10.24 30.58
C SER A 61 -15.14 -9.81 29.99
N PRO A 62 -15.87 -8.87 30.62
CA PRO A 62 -17.11 -8.32 30.07
C PRO A 62 -16.95 -7.75 28.64
N GLY A 63 -15.77 -7.22 28.34
CA GLY A 63 -15.38 -6.66 27.05
C GLY A 63 -14.92 -7.69 26.00
N LEU A 64 -14.86 -8.98 26.35
CA LEU A 64 -14.21 -10.03 25.56
C LEU A 64 -12.79 -9.64 25.10
N PHE A 65 -12.05 -9.03 26.02
CA PHE A 65 -10.81 -8.34 25.77
C PHE A 65 -9.83 -8.56 26.91
N ALA A 66 -8.56 -8.75 26.58
CA ALA A 66 -7.48 -8.79 27.55
C ALA A 66 -6.19 -8.20 26.97
N THR A 67 -5.45 -7.48 27.82
CA THR A 67 -4.06 -7.09 27.58
C THR A 67 -3.22 -7.60 28.73
N THR A 68 -2.03 -8.09 28.44
CA THR A 68 -1.10 -8.54 29.49
C THR A 68 0.33 -8.52 28.98
N GLN A 69 1.27 -8.70 29.90
CA GLN A 69 2.68 -8.87 29.61
C GLN A 69 3.21 -10.15 30.28
N ALA A 70 4.24 -10.76 29.70
CA ALA A 70 4.98 -11.87 30.29
C ALA A 70 6.48 -11.69 30.08
N GLY A 71 7.29 -12.20 31.01
CA GLY A 71 8.74 -12.09 30.96
C GLY A 71 9.31 -10.80 31.56
N VAL A 72 10.63 -10.73 31.60
CA VAL A 72 11.43 -9.58 32.06
C VAL A 72 12.24 -9.03 30.90
N THR A 73 12.60 -7.75 30.95
CA THR A 73 13.45 -7.14 29.90
C THR A 73 14.81 -7.86 29.83
N PRO A 74 15.30 -8.24 28.63
CA PRO A 74 14.83 -7.87 27.29
C PRO A 74 13.83 -8.86 26.63
N GLU A 75 13.42 -9.90 27.35
CA GLU A 75 12.58 -11.02 26.87
C GLU A 75 11.07 -10.77 27.07
N GLN A 76 10.70 -9.54 27.46
CA GLN A 76 9.32 -9.17 27.77
C GLN A 76 8.44 -9.18 26.50
N VAL A 77 7.27 -9.79 26.62
CA VAL A 77 6.25 -9.87 25.58
C VAL A 77 5.03 -9.10 26.05
N TRP A 78 4.56 -8.17 25.23
CA TRP A 78 3.27 -7.51 25.38
C TRP A 78 2.26 -8.14 24.43
N ALA A 79 1.05 -8.44 24.90
CA ALA A 79 0.00 -9.01 24.07
C ALA A 79 -1.38 -8.41 24.33
N LEU A 80 -2.19 -8.39 23.27
CA LEU A 80 -3.57 -7.93 23.26
C LEU A 80 -4.42 -8.93 22.50
N ALA A 81 -5.56 -9.28 23.10
CA ALA A 81 -6.56 -10.16 22.53
C ALA A 81 -7.92 -9.48 22.58
N LEU A 82 -8.65 -9.50 21.47
CA LEU A 82 -9.99 -8.93 21.34
C LEU A 82 -10.87 -9.91 20.57
N CYS A 83 -12.06 -10.21 21.08
CA CYS A 83 -13.09 -10.92 20.32
C CYS A 83 -14.19 -9.96 19.86
N ARG A 84 -14.89 -10.33 18.79
CA ARG A 84 -15.98 -9.53 18.25
C ARG A 84 -17.09 -9.40 19.28
N GLY A 85 -17.71 -8.23 19.37
CA GLY A 85 -18.63 -7.92 20.47
C GLY A 85 -19.90 -8.78 20.52
N ASP A 86 -20.27 -9.48 19.44
CA ASP A 86 -21.37 -10.45 19.36
C ASP A 86 -20.94 -11.91 19.64
N ALA A 87 -19.65 -12.18 19.87
CA ALA A 87 -19.14 -13.51 20.14
C ALA A 87 -19.55 -14.00 21.55
N THR A 88 -19.64 -15.32 21.72
CA THR A 88 -19.80 -15.94 23.04
C THR A 88 -18.44 -16.09 23.72
N ALA A 89 -18.42 -16.18 25.06
CA ALA A 89 -17.19 -16.41 25.82
C ALA A 89 -16.47 -17.70 25.38
N SER A 90 -17.22 -18.78 25.13
CA SER A 90 -16.67 -20.05 24.64
C SER A 90 -16.02 -19.90 23.27
N TYR A 91 -16.66 -19.22 22.33
CA TYR A 91 -16.11 -18.98 21.00
C TYR A 91 -14.88 -18.07 21.05
N CYS A 92 -14.91 -17.04 21.90
CA CYS A 92 -13.78 -16.15 22.12
C CYS A 92 -12.53 -16.93 22.60
N SER A 93 -12.70 -17.80 23.60
CA SER A 93 -11.61 -18.64 24.12
C SER A 93 -11.04 -19.57 23.04
N SER A 94 -11.90 -20.27 22.30
CA SER A 94 -11.45 -21.17 21.22
C SER A 94 -10.74 -20.43 20.09
N CYS A 95 -11.27 -19.28 19.66
CA CYS A 95 -10.68 -18.47 18.58
C CYS A 95 -9.29 -17.96 18.96
N LEU A 96 -9.12 -17.43 20.19
CA LEU A 96 -7.84 -16.95 20.66
C LEU A 96 -6.83 -18.08 20.89
N THR A 97 -7.29 -19.26 21.33
CA THR A 97 -6.44 -20.45 21.45
C THR A 97 -5.88 -20.84 20.08
N GLN A 98 -6.72 -20.90 19.05
CA GLN A 98 -6.29 -21.16 17.68
C GLN A 98 -5.33 -20.08 17.17
N ALA A 99 -5.62 -18.80 17.47
CA ALA A 99 -4.77 -17.68 17.06
C ALA A 99 -3.34 -17.79 17.60
N PHE A 100 -3.15 -18.22 18.84
CA PHE A 100 -1.81 -18.48 19.38
C PHE A 100 -1.12 -19.66 18.68
N GLN A 101 -1.86 -20.73 18.35
CA GLN A 101 -1.32 -21.89 17.64
C GLN A 101 -0.85 -21.52 16.24
N ASP A 102 -1.66 -20.78 15.48
CA ASP A 102 -1.36 -20.38 14.10
C ASP A 102 -0.20 -19.38 14.04
N LEU A 103 -0.12 -18.44 14.98
CA LEU A 103 1.02 -17.53 15.06
C LEU A 103 2.32 -18.26 15.43
N ASN A 104 2.24 -19.32 16.24
CA ASN A 104 3.43 -20.10 16.61
C ASN A 104 3.97 -20.94 15.43
N THR A 105 3.13 -21.34 14.48
CA THR A 105 3.56 -22.08 13.28
C THR A 105 3.94 -21.19 12.11
N SER A 106 3.32 -20.01 12.01
CA SER A 106 3.41 -19.16 10.82
C SER A 106 4.32 -17.93 10.98
N CYS A 107 4.81 -17.65 12.19
CA CYS A 107 5.58 -16.45 12.48
C CYS A 107 6.83 -16.72 13.31
N ASP A 108 7.99 -16.31 12.82
CA ASP A 108 9.30 -16.43 13.45
C ASP A 108 9.83 -15.09 13.99
N LYS A 109 8.94 -14.12 14.21
CA LYS A 109 9.29 -12.75 14.61
C LYS A 109 8.86 -12.42 16.04
N LYS A 110 9.55 -11.49 16.69
CA LYS A 110 9.20 -10.96 18.04
C LYS A 110 8.00 -9.99 18.03
N ALA A 111 7.29 -9.83 16.91
CA ALA A 111 6.04 -9.10 16.87
C ALA A 111 5.14 -9.65 15.76
N ALA A 112 3.89 -9.98 16.11
CA ALA A 112 2.92 -10.52 15.17
C ALA A 112 1.50 -10.08 15.48
N THR A 113 0.65 -10.08 14.45
CA THR A 113 -0.79 -9.89 14.59
C THR A 113 -1.53 -10.87 13.69
N ILE A 114 -2.58 -11.49 14.21
CA ILE A 114 -3.48 -12.38 13.46
C ILE A 114 -4.93 -11.91 13.60
N TYR A 115 -5.65 -11.92 12.49
CA TYR A 115 -7.05 -11.53 12.41
C TYR A 115 -7.88 -12.73 11.97
N PHE A 116 -8.90 -13.06 12.76
CA PHE A 116 -10.04 -13.92 12.42
C PHE A 116 -11.30 -13.07 12.26
N ASP A 117 -12.38 -13.67 11.75
CA ASP A 117 -13.67 -12.97 11.61
C ASP A 117 -14.24 -12.48 12.95
N SER A 118 -13.88 -13.22 13.99
CA SER A 118 -14.48 -13.14 15.31
C SER A 118 -13.47 -12.85 16.42
N CYS A 119 -12.16 -12.84 16.13
CA CYS A 119 -11.15 -12.45 17.10
C CYS A 119 -9.87 -11.91 16.46
N LEU A 120 -9.11 -11.19 17.26
CA LEU A 120 -7.83 -10.56 16.95
C LEU A 120 -6.86 -10.90 18.07
N LEU A 121 -5.63 -11.27 17.71
CA LEU A 121 -4.53 -11.42 18.64
C LEU A 121 -3.30 -10.68 18.10
N THR A 122 -2.64 -9.91 18.95
CA THR A 122 -1.32 -9.31 18.65
C THR A 122 -0.36 -9.50 19.80
N TYR A 123 0.91 -9.74 19.49
CA TYR A 123 2.01 -9.66 20.45
C TYR A 123 3.19 -8.86 19.89
N THR A 124 4.03 -8.33 20.78
CA THR A 124 5.23 -7.57 20.42
C THR A 124 6.20 -7.46 21.59
N ASN A 125 7.48 -7.27 21.30
CA ASN A 125 8.55 -6.95 22.26
C ASN A 125 8.64 -5.45 22.60
N ILE A 126 7.81 -4.60 21.99
CA ILE A 126 7.74 -3.16 22.27
C ILE A 126 6.47 -2.88 23.06
N HIS A 127 6.57 -2.10 24.13
CA HIS A 127 5.40 -1.66 24.89
C HIS A 127 4.44 -0.88 23.98
N PHE A 128 3.16 -1.26 23.93
CA PHE A 128 2.12 -0.52 23.21
C PHE A 128 0.94 -0.20 24.16
N ARG A 129 0.80 1.06 24.57
CA ARG A 129 -0.30 1.54 25.44
C ARG A 129 -1.55 1.80 24.62
N ALA A 130 -2.70 1.78 25.29
CA ALA A 130 -3.95 2.32 24.74
C ALA A 130 -3.85 3.84 24.46
N ALA A 131 -2.92 4.51 25.15
CA ALA A 131 -2.64 5.94 25.01
C ALA A 131 -1.56 6.31 24.00
N ASP A 132 -0.84 5.31 23.48
CA ASP A 132 0.11 5.53 22.40
C ASP A 132 -0.66 5.72 21.09
N ASP A 133 -0.19 6.67 20.29
CA ASP A 133 -0.91 7.30 19.18
C ASP A 133 -1.66 6.29 18.27
N ILE A 134 -3.00 6.35 18.29
CA ILE A 134 -3.93 5.54 17.46
C ILE A 134 -3.63 5.69 15.96
N LYS A 135 -2.90 6.76 15.60
CA LYS A 135 -2.40 7.10 14.26
C LYS A 135 -1.47 6.05 13.65
N TYR A 136 -0.80 5.22 14.45
CA TYR A 136 0.14 4.20 13.97
C TYR A 136 -0.38 2.76 14.00
N SER A 137 -1.67 2.52 14.26
CA SER A 137 -2.19 1.15 14.22
C SER A 137 -2.26 0.68 12.76
N PRO A 138 -1.41 -0.27 12.31
CA PRO A 138 -1.52 -0.83 10.97
C PRO A 138 -2.86 -1.57 10.87
N TYR A 139 -3.49 -1.50 9.69
CA TYR A 139 -4.76 -2.16 9.41
C TYR A 139 -4.71 -2.90 8.08
N PHE A 140 -5.44 -4.01 8.00
CA PHE A 140 -5.70 -4.70 6.74
C PHE A 140 -6.99 -4.19 6.11
N THR A 141 -6.98 -4.00 4.79
CA THR A 141 -8.14 -3.57 4.01
C THR A 141 -8.57 -4.69 3.07
N ILE A 142 -9.87 -4.99 3.05
CA ILE A 142 -10.42 -6.07 2.25
C ILE A 142 -11.64 -5.54 1.53
N ARG A 143 -11.61 -5.62 0.20
CA ARG A 143 -12.69 -5.19 -0.69
C ARG A 143 -13.46 -6.40 -1.16
N ASN A 144 -14.79 -6.32 -1.17
CA ASN A 144 -15.61 -7.26 -1.92
C ASN A 144 -15.47 -6.93 -3.41
N ASN A 145 -15.13 -7.93 -4.24
CA ASN A 145 -14.87 -7.71 -5.67
C ASN A 145 -16.13 -7.42 -6.48
N ALA A 146 -17.32 -7.64 -5.91
CA ALA A 146 -18.58 -7.26 -6.54
C ALA A 146 -18.92 -5.79 -6.24
N ASN A 147 -19.45 -5.10 -7.25
CA ASN A 147 -19.89 -3.71 -7.15
C ASN A 147 -21.42 -3.61 -7.12
N ALA A 148 -21.93 -2.55 -6.49
CA ALA A 148 -23.32 -2.18 -6.58
C ALA A 148 -23.62 -1.77 -8.03
N THR A 149 -24.60 -2.43 -8.65
CA THR A 149 -24.98 -2.19 -10.06
C THR A 149 -26.16 -1.23 -10.17
N ALA A 150 -27.02 -1.17 -9.15
CA ALA A 150 -28.14 -0.23 -9.06
C ALA A 150 -27.70 1.02 -8.28
N GLU A 151 -27.79 2.19 -8.93
CA GLU A 151 -27.47 3.52 -8.37
C GLU A 151 -26.26 3.56 -7.40
N PRO A 152 -25.02 3.38 -7.88
CA PRO A 152 -23.84 3.25 -7.01
C PRO A 152 -23.63 4.43 -6.07
N ALA A 153 -23.89 5.66 -6.53
CA ALA A 153 -23.81 6.88 -5.71
C ALA A 153 -24.84 6.90 -4.56
N ARG A 154 -26.01 6.31 -4.76
CA ARG A 154 -27.04 6.20 -3.72
C ARG A 154 -26.67 5.10 -2.72
N PHE A 155 -26.19 3.96 -3.21
CA PHE A 155 -25.64 2.90 -2.36
C PHE A 155 -24.50 3.39 -1.45
N GLN A 156 -23.57 4.18 -1.99
CA GLN A 156 -22.47 4.74 -1.19
C GLN A 156 -22.96 5.69 -0.09
N ARG A 157 -23.97 6.53 -0.36
CA ARG A 157 -24.57 7.40 0.66
C ARG A 157 -25.22 6.58 1.78
N VAL A 158 -25.88 5.49 1.42
CA VAL A 158 -26.47 4.53 2.37
C VAL A 158 -25.40 3.90 3.26
N VAL A 159 -24.33 3.38 2.65
CA VAL A 159 -23.19 2.78 3.39
C VAL A 159 -22.56 3.81 4.32
N ALA A 160 -22.31 5.03 3.86
CA ALA A 160 -21.70 6.09 4.67
C ALA A 160 -22.58 6.46 5.87
N ALA A 161 -23.89 6.64 5.66
CA ALA A 161 -24.83 6.94 6.74
C ALA A 161 -24.90 5.80 7.77
N LEU A 162 -25.01 4.56 7.29
CA LEU A 162 -25.05 3.37 8.16
C LEU A 162 -23.75 3.22 8.95
N MET A 163 -22.60 3.31 8.30
CA MET A 163 -21.30 3.17 8.95
C MET A 163 -21.07 4.25 10.00
N ASN A 164 -21.42 5.50 9.70
CA ASN A 164 -21.32 6.60 10.65
C ASN A 164 -22.20 6.37 11.90
N ALA A 165 -23.45 5.96 11.70
CA ALA A 165 -24.38 5.66 12.80
C ALA A 165 -23.90 4.45 13.62
N THR A 166 -23.41 3.40 12.96
CA THR A 166 -22.86 2.20 13.60
C THR A 166 -21.62 2.54 14.43
N ALA A 167 -20.69 3.32 13.87
CA ALA A 167 -19.48 3.75 14.56
C ALA A 167 -19.78 4.66 15.76
N SER A 168 -20.75 5.57 15.63
CA SER A 168 -21.17 6.44 16.73
C SER A 168 -21.79 5.60 17.85
N SER A 169 -22.62 4.62 17.50
CA SER A 169 -23.20 3.72 18.49
C SER A 169 -22.13 2.86 19.17
N ALA A 170 -21.11 2.40 18.45
CA ALA A 170 -20.01 1.63 19.02
C ALA A 170 -19.18 2.45 20.02
N ALA A 171 -18.95 3.75 19.73
CA ALA A 171 -18.15 4.63 20.56
C ALA A 171 -18.90 5.15 21.79
N PHE A 172 -20.16 5.56 21.63
CA PHE A 172 -20.88 6.34 22.66
C PHE A 172 -22.08 5.64 23.28
N ASN A 173 -22.72 4.69 22.57
CA ASN A 173 -23.98 4.06 22.99
C ASN A 173 -23.83 2.55 23.22
N SER A 174 -22.61 2.03 23.17
CA SER A 174 -22.32 0.61 23.34
C SER A 174 -22.08 0.28 24.82
N SER A 175 -22.31 -0.99 25.16
CA SER A 175 -21.77 -1.65 26.36
C SER A 175 -20.24 -1.52 26.48
N THR A 176 -19.68 -2.06 27.56
CA THR A 176 -18.24 -2.23 27.85
C THR A 176 -17.41 -2.88 26.72
N ARG A 177 -18.05 -3.41 25.67
CA ARG A 177 -17.42 -4.02 24.49
C ARG A 177 -17.03 -3.04 23.38
N LEU A 178 -17.48 -1.78 23.44
CA LEU A 178 -17.31 -0.76 22.39
C LEU A 178 -17.58 -1.31 20.97
N TYR A 179 -18.73 -1.99 20.82
CA TYR A 179 -19.15 -2.70 19.63
C TYR A 179 -20.59 -2.33 19.30
N ALA A 180 -20.87 -2.11 18.02
CA ALA A 180 -22.24 -2.01 17.52
C ALA A 180 -22.36 -2.68 16.15
N SER A 181 -23.54 -3.23 15.87
CA SER A 181 -23.94 -3.71 14.56
C SER A 181 -25.01 -2.81 13.96
N GLY A 182 -25.05 -2.72 12.65
CA GLY A 182 -25.98 -1.89 11.90
C GLY A 182 -26.65 -2.66 10.78
N GLN A 183 -27.88 -2.25 10.46
CA GLN A 183 -28.66 -2.76 9.34
C GLN A 183 -29.37 -1.58 8.69
N ALA A 184 -29.36 -1.50 7.37
CA ALA A 184 -30.11 -0.49 6.65
C ALA A 184 -30.89 -1.07 5.48
N TYR A 185 -32.17 -0.73 5.43
CA TYR A 185 -33.10 -1.06 4.36
C TYR A 185 -33.73 0.22 3.83
N PHE A 186 -33.58 0.48 2.54
CA PHE A 186 -34.07 1.72 1.92
C PHE A 186 -35.24 1.47 0.98
N ASP A 187 -35.05 0.68 -0.08
CA ASP A 187 -36.10 0.30 -1.03
C ASP A 187 -35.87 -1.11 -1.59
N LYS A 188 -36.73 -1.52 -2.53
CA LYS A 188 -36.62 -2.84 -3.20
C LYS A 188 -35.51 -2.90 -4.24
N GLU A 189 -34.92 -1.76 -4.63
CA GLU A 189 -33.97 -1.64 -5.73
C GLU A 189 -32.52 -1.72 -5.24
N LEU A 190 -32.26 -1.28 -4.00
CA LEU A 190 -30.96 -1.38 -3.35
C LEU A 190 -30.87 -2.62 -2.45
N PRO A 191 -29.72 -3.34 -2.47
CA PRO A 191 -29.50 -4.43 -1.55
C PRO A 191 -29.43 -3.90 -0.11
N GLU A 192 -29.96 -4.69 0.82
CA GLU A 192 -29.83 -4.44 2.24
C GLU A 192 -28.35 -4.43 2.66
N VAL A 193 -27.97 -3.51 3.53
CA VAL A 193 -26.59 -3.35 4.00
C VAL A 193 -26.49 -3.68 5.48
N TYR A 194 -25.53 -4.52 5.83
CA TYR A 194 -25.19 -4.90 7.19
C TYR A 194 -23.82 -4.33 7.55
N SER A 195 -23.65 -3.85 8.77
CA SER A 195 -22.38 -3.28 9.26
C SER A 195 -22.04 -3.72 10.68
N TRP A 196 -20.76 -3.66 11.04
CA TRP A 196 -20.35 -3.54 12.44
C TRP A 196 -19.15 -2.61 12.57
N ALA A 197 -19.02 -2.00 13.75
CA ALA A 197 -17.88 -1.19 14.15
C ALA A 197 -17.45 -1.59 15.57
N GLN A 198 -16.14 -1.67 15.82
CA GLN A 198 -15.62 -2.06 17.13
C GLN A 198 -14.31 -1.35 17.49
N CYS A 199 -14.12 -1.07 18.77
CA CYS A 199 -12.87 -0.62 19.37
C CYS A 199 -12.38 -1.59 20.46
N THR A 200 -11.10 -1.50 20.83
CA THR A 200 -10.60 -2.18 22.02
C THR A 200 -11.17 -1.51 23.29
N PRO A 201 -11.74 -2.27 24.24
CA PRO A 201 -12.35 -1.75 25.48
C PRO A 201 -11.46 -0.89 26.40
N ASP A 202 -10.15 -0.85 26.17
CA ASP A 202 -9.20 0.02 26.88
C ASP A 202 -9.18 1.48 26.37
N LEU A 203 -9.95 1.80 25.33
CA LEU A 203 -10.08 3.16 24.80
C LEU A 203 -11.24 3.93 25.46
N SER A 204 -11.06 5.25 25.61
CA SER A 204 -12.19 6.14 25.93
C SER A 204 -13.14 6.26 24.71
N PRO A 205 -14.42 6.60 24.92
CA PRO A 205 -15.37 6.85 23.84
C PRO A 205 -14.83 7.78 22.74
N ASP A 206 -14.22 8.91 23.11
CA ASP A 206 -13.65 9.87 22.14
C ASP A 206 -12.48 9.29 21.33
N ARG A 207 -11.64 8.48 21.98
CA ARG A 207 -10.53 7.79 21.32
C ARG A 207 -11.02 6.69 20.40
N CYS A 208 -12.06 5.97 20.80
CA CYS A 208 -12.73 5.00 19.95
C CYS A 208 -13.34 5.69 18.72
N TRP A 209 -14.08 6.78 18.91
CA TRP A 209 -14.65 7.56 17.83
C TRP A 209 -13.59 8.08 16.86
N SER A 210 -12.51 8.69 17.37
CA SER A 210 -11.39 9.16 16.56
C SER A 210 -10.75 8.02 15.74
N CYS A 211 -10.59 6.84 16.35
CA CYS A 211 -10.11 5.65 15.65
C CYS A 211 -11.06 5.22 14.52
N LEU A 212 -12.37 5.12 14.81
CA LEU A 212 -13.38 4.69 13.85
C LEU A 212 -13.56 5.67 12.70
N VAL A 213 -13.56 6.98 12.97
CA VAL A 213 -13.57 8.02 11.94
C VAL A 213 -12.36 7.89 11.02
N ARG A 214 -11.18 7.60 11.56
CA ARG A 214 -9.97 7.38 10.76
C ARG A 214 -10.13 6.21 9.80
N VAL A 215 -10.59 5.05 10.26
CA VAL A 215 -10.78 3.88 9.37
C VAL A 215 -11.97 4.05 8.41
N MET A 216 -13.01 4.82 8.78
CA MET A 216 -14.12 5.13 7.88
C MET A 216 -13.73 6.04 6.71
N ARG A 217 -12.66 6.84 6.84
CA ARG A 217 -12.15 7.66 5.72
C ARG A 217 -11.62 6.82 4.55
N GLU A 218 -11.34 5.54 4.77
CA GLU A 218 -10.96 4.59 3.72
C GLU A 218 -12.16 4.16 2.86
N LEU A 219 -13.40 4.32 3.35
CA LEU A 219 -14.59 3.83 2.66
C LEU A 219 -14.76 4.43 1.26
N PRO A 220 -14.73 5.76 1.09
CA PRO A 220 -14.93 6.37 -0.22
C PRO A 220 -13.74 6.17 -1.17
N THR A 221 -12.53 5.98 -0.64
CA THR A 221 -11.27 5.95 -1.41
C THR A 221 -10.87 4.55 -1.86
N LEU A 222 -11.05 3.54 -1.00
CA LEU A 222 -10.61 2.16 -1.25
C LEU A 222 -11.74 1.27 -1.77
N PHE A 223 -12.97 1.59 -1.42
CA PHE A 223 -14.12 0.69 -1.58
C PHE A 223 -15.23 1.34 -2.40
N THR A 224 -14.87 2.27 -3.29
CA THR A 224 -15.79 2.88 -4.26
C THR A 224 -16.59 1.79 -4.96
N ASP A 225 -17.92 1.95 -4.91
CA ASP A 225 -18.95 1.06 -5.46
C ASP A 225 -18.96 -0.39 -4.93
N ALA A 226 -18.07 -0.78 -4.02
CA ALA A 226 -17.99 -2.15 -3.54
C ALA A 226 -19.18 -2.51 -2.65
N ILE A 227 -19.80 -3.66 -2.85
CA ILE A 227 -20.93 -4.13 -2.00
C ILE A 227 -20.50 -4.60 -0.61
N GLY A 228 -19.21 -4.55 -0.31
CA GLY A 228 -18.67 -4.88 0.99
C GLY A 228 -17.23 -4.44 1.16
N ALA A 229 -16.88 -4.11 2.40
CA ALA A 229 -15.52 -3.75 2.77
C ALA A 229 -15.23 -4.10 4.23
N ARG A 230 -13.95 -4.32 4.51
CA ARG A 230 -13.42 -4.51 5.87
C ARG A 230 -12.17 -3.67 6.05
N VAL A 231 -12.07 -3.00 7.19
CA VAL A 231 -10.84 -2.36 7.66
C VAL A 231 -10.54 -2.91 9.05
N LEU A 232 -9.46 -3.70 9.15
CA LEU A 232 -9.12 -4.49 10.32
C LEU A 232 -7.88 -3.91 11.01
N GLY A 233 -8.09 -3.02 11.97
CA GLY A 233 -7.03 -2.43 12.79
C GLY A 233 -6.88 -3.13 14.14
N ILE A 234 -5.73 -2.91 14.80
CA ILE A 234 -5.48 -3.48 16.15
C ILE A 234 -6.41 -2.84 17.19
N ARG A 235 -6.66 -1.53 17.07
CA ARG A 235 -7.42 -0.72 18.04
C ARG A 235 -8.88 -0.52 17.67
N CYS A 236 -9.18 -0.45 16.39
CA CYS A 236 -10.54 -0.36 15.90
C CYS A 236 -10.66 -1.00 14.52
N SER A 237 -11.86 -1.52 14.24
CA SER A 237 -12.17 -2.18 12.98
C SER A 237 -13.59 -1.85 12.55
N ILE A 238 -13.82 -1.90 11.24
CA ILE A 238 -15.14 -1.72 10.64
C ILE A 238 -15.37 -2.76 9.54
N ARG A 239 -16.64 -3.09 9.32
CA ARG A 239 -17.07 -3.91 8.19
C ARG A 239 -18.45 -3.51 7.73
N TYR A 240 -18.68 -3.57 6.41
CA TYR A 240 -20.01 -3.68 5.84
C TYR A 240 -20.06 -4.73 4.73
N GLU A 241 -21.21 -5.36 4.52
CA GLU A 241 -21.50 -6.27 3.40
C GLU A 241 -23.01 -6.26 3.11
N THR A 242 -23.42 -6.71 1.93
CA THR A 242 -24.84 -6.90 1.57
C THR A 242 -25.42 -8.25 2.01
N GLN A 243 -24.63 -9.07 2.69
CA GLN A 243 -25.06 -10.33 3.28
C GLN A 243 -24.91 -10.25 4.81
N PRO A 244 -25.84 -10.81 5.60
CA PRO A 244 -25.71 -10.83 7.05
C PRO A 244 -24.50 -11.67 7.50
N PHE A 245 -23.68 -11.15 8.42
CA PHE A 245 -22.46 -11.79 8.94
C PHE A 245 -22.31 -11.74 10.47
N PHE A 246 -23.32 -11.24 11.17
CA PHE A 246 -23.41 -11.27 12.63
C PHE A 246 -24.75 -11.89 13.04
N ASN A 247 -24.80 -12.45 14.25
CA ASN A 247 -26.00 -13.08 14.77
C ASN A 247 -26.81 -12.09 15.60
N GLY A 248 -28.14 -12.22 15.57
CA GLY A 248 -29.05 -11.38 16.35
C GLY A 248 -29.51 -10.11 15.64
N SER A 249 -30.21 -9.24 16.38
CA SER A 249 -30.71 -7.97 15.84
C SER A 249 -29.61 -6.91 15.80
N ALA A 250 -29.56 -6.12 14.72
CA ALA A 250 -28.65 -4.99 14.63
C ALA A 250 -28.94 -3.93 15.71
N THR A 251 -27.87 -3.39 16.30
CA THR A 251 -27.95 -2.29 17.29
C THR A 251 -28.52 -1.01 16.67
N VAL A 252 -28.13 -0.72 15.43
CA VAL A 252 -28.56 0.45 14.67
C VAL A 252 -29.40 -0.01 13.48
N ARG A 253 -30.58 0.61 13.28
CA ARG A 253 -31.43 0.39 12.10
C ARG A 253 -31.73 1.71 11.41
N LEU A 254 -31.44 1.79 10.12
CA LEU A 254 -31.79 2.94 9.29
C LEU A 254 -32.86 2.53 8.26
N SER A 255 -33.91 3.35 8.17
CA SER A 255 -34.98 3.24 7.18
C SER A 255 -35.22 4.59 6.51
N SER A 256 -35.62 4.61 5.24
CA SER A 256 -35.97 5.86 4.54
C SER A 256 -37.24 6.47 5.14
N ALA A 257 -37.15 7.70 5.67
CA ALA A 257 -38.33 8.48 6.07
C ALA A 257 -38.99 9.07 4.82
N THR A 258 -40.13 8.53 4.41
CA THR A 258 -41.07 9.23 3.51
C THR A 258 -41.69 10.37 4.31
N SER A 259 -41.45 11.61 3.87
CA SER A 259 -42.07 12.82 4.42
C SER A 259 -43.60 12.70 4.42
N ALA A 260 -44.21 13.00 5.56
CA ALA A 260 -45.65 13.12 5.70
C ALA A 260 -46.18 14.39 4.99
N THR A 261 -47.33 14.28 4.31
CA THR A 261 -48.41 15.29 4.23
C THR A 261 -49.60 14.70 3.47
N GLY A 262 -50.80 14.74 4.07
CA GLY A 262 -52.08 14.48 3.38
C GLY A 262 -53.07 13.60 4.17
N PRO A 263 -54.33 14.04 4.39
CA PRO A 263 -55.19 13.59 5.50
C PRO A 263 -55.95 12.28 5.24
N ALA A 264 -56.37 11.64 6.34
CA ALA A 264 -57.24 10.48 6.35
C ALA A 264 -58.61 10.77 5.68
N PRO A 265 -59.26 9.72 5.14
CA PRO A 265 -60.59 9.41 5.65
C PRO A 265 -60.86 7.91 5.91
N ASN A 266 -61.48 7.69 7.08
CA ASN A 266 -62.53 6.74 7.49
C ASN A 266 -62.46 5.22 7.21
N VAL A 267 -62.22 4.51 8.32
CA VAL A 267 -63.05 3.44 8.95
C VAL A 267 -63.70 2.39 8.04
N LEU A 268 -63.31 1.12 8.23
CA LEU A 268 -64.24 0.05 8.64
C LEU A 268 -63.51 -1.14 9.25
N LEU A 269 -63.80 -1.35 10.53
CA LEU A 269 -63.49 -2.56 11.30
C LEU A 269 -64.29 -3.72 10.67
N ASN A 270 -63.66 -4.87 10.44
CA ASN A 270 -64.35 -6.15 10.58
C ASN A 270 -63.38 -7.29 10.86
N ASN A 271 -63.52 -7.84 12.06
CA ASN A 271 -63.05 -9.17 12.44
C ASN A 271 -63.79 -10.23 11.60
N LEU A 272 -63.07 -11.11 10.93
CA LEU A 272 -63.54 -12.47 10.64
C LEU A 272 -62.38 -13.44 10.80
N ALA A 273 -62.47 -14.26 11.85
CA ALA A 273 -61.76 -15.51 11.97
C ALA A 273 -62.23 -16.48 10.89
N ALA A 274 -61.30 -17.14 10.19
CA ALA A 274 -61.60 -18.34 9.40
C ALA A 274 -60.34 -19.16 9.10
N THR A 275 -60.25 -20.28 9.82
CA THR A 275 -59.96 -21.64 9.34
C THR A 275 -58.75 -21.91 8.43
N ALA A 276 -57.83 -22.69 9.00
CA ALA A 276 -56.85 -23.50 8.27
C ALA A 276 -57.52 -24.50 7.33
N GLN A 277 -57.08 -24.56 6.07
CA GLN A 277 -57.17 -25.76 5.23
C GLN A 277 -55.90 -25.94 4.41
N GLY A 278 -55.22 -27.07 4.63
CA GLY A 278 -54.04 -27.48 3.88
C GLY A 278 -54.37 -28.00 2.49
N ARG A 279 -53.56 -27.62 1.49
CA ARG A 279 -53.50 -28.28 0.18
C ARG A 279 -52.29 -29.21 0.13
N LYS A 280 -52.55 -30.51 -0.05
CA LYS A 280 -51.53 -31.55 -0.29
C LYS A 280 -51.11 -31.52 -1.77
N TYR A 281 -49.83 -31.29 -2.06
CA TYR A 281 -49.25 -31.50 -3.39
C TYR A 281 -48.49 -32.85 -3.41
N ARG A 282 -48.79 -33.70 -4.41
CA ARG A 282 -48.16 -35.01 -4.62
C ARG A 282 -46.77 -34.84 -5.27
N VAL A 283 -45.73 -35.34 -4.60
CA VAL A 283 -44.31 -35.10 -4.89
C VAL A 283 -43.65 -35.97 -5.99
N PRO A 284 -44.20 -37.06 -6.59
CA PRO A 284 -43.35 -37.94 -7.40
C PRO A 284 -43.15 -37.54 -8.87
N ILE A 285 -43.72 -36.43 -9.37
CA ILE A 285 -43.67 -36.09 -10.82
C ILE A 285 -42.72 -34.93 -11.16
N MET A 286 -42.37 -34.03 -10.23
CA MET A 286 -41.48 -32.88 -10.51
C MET A 286 -39.98 -33.21 -10.54
N VAL A 287 -39.56 -34.30 -9.90
CA VAL A 287 -38.14 -34.67 -9.79
C VAL A 287 -37.50 -35.00 -11.15
N PRO A 288 -38.10 -35.81 -12.05
CA PRO A 288 -37.47 -36.13 -13.33
C PRO A 288 -37.40 -34.94 -14.31
N ILE A 289 -38.30 -33.95 -14.19
CA ILE A 289 -38.36 -32.80 -15.11
C ILE A 289 -37.15 -31.86 -14.91
N ILE A 290 -36.62 -31.78 -13.68
CA ILE A 290 -35.49 -30.90 -13.36
C ILE A 290 -34.15 -31.65 -13.46
N LEU A 291 -34.12 -32.95 -13.11
CA LEU A 291 -32.87 -33.70 -13.03
C LEU A 291 -32.31 -34.09 -14.41
N LEU A 292 -33.18 -34.45 -15.36
CA LEU A 292 -32.77 -34.87 -16.71
C LEU A 292 -32.07 -33.77 -17.53
N PRO A 293 -32.59 -32.51 -17.60
CA PRO A 293 -31.88 -31.45 -18.31
C PRO A 293 -30.58 -31.03 -17.61
N LEU A 294 -30.50 -31.14 -16.28
CA LEU A 294 -29.30 -30.81 -15.52
C LEU A 294 -28.16 -31.81 -15.82
N ILE A 295 -28.48 -33.11 -15.89
CA ILE A 295 -27.51 -34.16 -16.23
C ILE A 295 -27.04 -34.00 -17.68
N ALA A 296 -27.95 -33.72 -18.62
CA ALA A 296 -27.60 -33.48 -20.02
C ALA A 296 -26.66 -32.26 -20.18
N ALA A 297 -26.90 -31.17 -19.45
CA ALA A 297 -26.04 -29.99 -19.47
C ALA A 297 -24.63 -30.28 -18.93
N ILE A 298 -24.52 -31.04 -17.83
CA ILE A 298 -23.24 -31.43 -17.25
C ILE A 298 -22.46 -32.36 -18.19
N SER A 299 -23.15 -33.32 -18.84
CA SER A 299 -22.54 -34.20 -19.84
C SER A 299 -22.04 -33.44 -21.07
N LEU A 300 -22.77 -32.41 -21.51
CA LEU A 300 -22.37 -31.56 -22.65
C LEU A 300 -21.11 -30.74 -22.31
N VAL A 301 -21.05 -30.17 -21.10
CA VAL A 301 -19.88 -29.41 -20.64
C VAL A 301 -18.67 -30.32 -20.47
N ALA A 302 -18.85 -31.53 -19.93
CA ALA A 302 -17.78 -32.52 -19.81
C ALA A 302 -17.26 -32.98 -21.19
N TYR A 303 -18.16 -33.16 -22.17
CA TYR A 303 -17.80 -33.48 -23.56
C TYR A 303 -17.01 -32.35 -24.23
N PHE A 304 -17.42 -31.09 -24.04
CA PHE A 304 -16.67 -29.92 -24.53
C PHE A 304 -15.28 -29.77 -23.89
N ILE A 305 -15.15 -30.08 -22.60
CA ILE A 305 -13.85 -30.08 -21.90
C ILE A 305 -12.96 -31.21 -22.42
N PHE A 306 -13.53 -32.38 -22.69
CA PHE A 306 -12.81 -33.52 -23.24
C PHE A 306 -12.32 -33.27 -24.67
N LEU A 307 -13.16 -32.68 -25.53
CA LEU A 307 -12.78 -32.25 -26.89
C LEU A 307 -11.67 -31.17 -26.86
N ARG A 308 -11.70 -30.25 -25.89
CA ARG A 308 -10.62 -29.26 -25.71
C ARG A 308 -9.31 -29.83 -25.18
N ARG A 309 -9.33 -31.04 -24.61
CA ARG A 309 -8.12 -31.72 -24.10
C ARG A 309 -7.42 -32.62 -25.12
N GLN A 310 -8.00 -32.82 -26.31
CA GLN A 310 -7.41 -33.64 -27.39
C GLN A 310 -6.81 -32.81 -28.55
N GLY A 311 -6.53 -31.51 -28.35
CA GLY A 311 -5.75 -30.74 -29.32
C GLY A 311 -4.28 -31.24 -29.39
N PRO A 312 -3.68 -31.39 -30.58
CA PRO A 312 -2.36 -32.01 -30.74
C PRO A 312 -1.22 -31.11 -30.24
N LEU A 313 -0.23 -31.73 -29.59
CA LEU A 313 1.06 -31.16 -29.22
C LEU A 313 1.81 -30.69 -30.48
N THR A 314 1.80 -29.38 -30.72
CA THR A 314 2.83 -28.71 -31.53
C THR A 314 3.25 -27.45 -30.80
N ALA A 315 4.55 -27.33 -30.57
CA ALA A 315 5.18 -26.19 -29.91
C ALA A 315 5.14 -24.99 -30.86
N GLU A 316 4.27 -24.03 -30.58
CA GLU A 316 4.22 -22.75 -31.28
C GLU A 316 4.37 -21.63 -30.24
N LYS A 317 5.32 -20.71 -30.52
CA LYS A 317 5.68 -19.57 -29.69
C LYS A 317 4.42 -18.72 -29.43
N GLN A 318 3.93 -18.68 -28.18
CA GLN A 318 2.84 -17.79 -27.81
C GLN A 318 3.38 -16.40 -27.41
N PRO A 319 2.93 -15.31 -28.07
CA PRO A 319 3.18 -13.96 -27.57
C PRO A 319 2.32 -13.71 -26.33
N TYR A 320 2.93 -13.10 -25.31
CA TYR A 320 2.33 -12.80 -24.02
C TYR A 320 1.20 -11.78 -24.17
N ARG A 321 -0.04 -12.28 -24.28
CA ARG A 321 -1.25 -11.45 -24.44
C ARG A 321 -1.69 -10.89 -23.08
N GLY A 322 -1.09 -9.76 -22.72
CA GLY A 322 -1.43 -8.99 -21.52
C GLY A 322 -1.23 -7.48 -21.67
N TYR A 323 -1.18 -6.98 -22.92
CA TYR A 323 -1.06 -5.55 -23.22
C TYR A 323 -2.41 -5.00 -23.70
N SER A 324 -2.97 -4.08 -22.91
CA SER A 324 -3.90 -3.06 -23.41
C SER A 324 -3.05 -1.85 -23.76
N ALA A 325 -2.34 -1.91 -24.88
CA ALA A 325 -1.66 -0.77 -25.46
C ALA A 325 -2.29 -0.48 -26.82
N GLU A 326 -2.44 0.80 -27.15
CA GLU A 326 -2.85 1.24 -28.48
C GLU A 326 -1.85 0.67 -29.51
N ALA A 327 -2.32 0.35 -30.72
CA ALA A 327 -1.55 -0.42 -31.72
C ALA A 327 -0.16 0.18 -32.06
N HIS A 328 0.03 1.48 -31.85
CA HIS A 328 1.28 2.20 -32.09
C HIS A 328 2.36 1.96 -31.01
N ASP A 329 1.97 1.63 -29.78
CA ASP A 329 2.89 1.41 -28.66
C ASP A 329 3.51 -0.01 -28.68
N ILE A 330 2.89 -0.96 -29.39
CA ILE A 330 3.34 -2.36 -29.47
C ILE A 330 4.50 -2.52 -30.47
N GLU A 331 4.48 -1.81 -31.61
CA GLU A 331 5.57 -1.82 -32.60
C GLU A 331 6.87 -1.23 -32.05
N SER A 332 6.79 -0.21 -31.18
CA SER A 332 7.97 0.43 -30.58
C SER A 332 8.72 -0.49 -29.62
N VAL A 333 8.00 -1.33 -28.86
CA VAL A 333 8.61 -2.24 -27.87
C VAL A 333 9.25 -3.46 -28.56
N ASP A 334 8.67 -3.93 -29.66
CA ASP A 334 9.20 -5.07 -30.44
C ASP A 334 10.58 -4.73 -31.05
N SER A 335 10.76 -3.49 -31.51
CA SER A 335 12.06 -2.99 -32.02
C SER A 335 13.18 -2.85 -30.96
N MET A 336 12.81 -2.90 -29.67
CA MET A 336 13.71 -2.73 -28.53
C MET A 336 14.01 -4.04 -27.79
N MET A 337 13.51 -5.17 -28.31
CA MET A 337 13.82 -6.49 -27.77
C MET A 337 15.28 -6.83 -28.09
N ILE A 338 16.04 -7.18 -27.07
CA ILE A 338 17.42 -7.66 -27.19
C ILE A 338 17.46 -9.12 -26.76
N ASP A 339 18.03 -9.99 -27.59
CA ASP A 339 18.14 -11.42 -27.31
C ASP A 339 18.97 -11.67 -26.03
N ILE A 340 18.54 -12.66 -25.23
CA ILE A 340 19.25 -13.02 -24.00
C ILE A 340 20.68 -13.50 -24.28
N SER A 341 20.92 -14.13 -25.43
CA SER A 341 22.25 -14.57 -25.87
C SER A 341 23.21 -13.39 -26.02
N THR A 342 22.74 -12.29 -26.62
CA THR A 342 23.50 -11.04 -26.78
C THR A 342 23.82 -10.45 -25.42
N LEU A 343 22.86 -10.39 -24.50
CA LEU A 343 23.08 -9.83 -23.16
C LEU A 343 23.99 -10.70 -22.30
N ARG A 344 23.90 -12.04 -22.40
CA ARG A 344 24.86 -12.95 -21.76
C ARG A 344 26.27 -12.75 -22.31
N ALA A 345 26.43 -12.68 -23.62
CA ALA A 345 27.74 -12.40 -24.22
C ALA A 345 28.30 -11.05 -23.76
N ALA A 346 27.48 -10.00 -23.79
CA ALA A 346 27.87 -8.65 -23.40
C ALA A 346 28.28 -8.52 -21.93
N THR A 347 27.63 -9.28 -21.04
CA THR A 347 27.85 -9.20 -19.58
C THR A 347 28.77 -10.28 -19.03
N GLY A 348 29.31 -11.17 -19.87
CA GLY A 348 30.09 -12.33 -19.43
C GLY A 348 29.24 -13.32 -18.62
N ASP A 349 28.02 -13.58 -19.09
CA ASP A 349 26.98 -14.36 -18.41
C ASP A 349 26.63 -13.83 -17.01
N PHE A 350 26.44 -12.50 -16.92
CA PHE A 350 26.17 -11.80 -15.67
C PHE A 350 27.26 -12.06 -14.61
N ALA A 351 28.53 -12.08 -15.03
CA ALA A 351 29.66 -12.29 -14.13
C ALA A 351 29.69 -11.25 -13.00
N GLU A 352 30.01 -11.69 -11.78
CA GLU A 352 30.12 -10.80 -10.61
C GLU A 352 31.17 -9.70 -10.80
N SER A 353 32.23 -9.93 -11.60
CA SER A 353 33.21 -8.89 -11.96
C SER A 353 32.62 -7.73 -12.75
N ASN A 354 31.50 -7.95 -13.45
CA ASN A 354 30.77 -6.94 -14.20
C ASN A 354 29.64 -6.31 -13.39
N LYS A 355 29.41 -6.73 -12.15
CA LYS A 355 28.34 -6.19 -11.31
C LYS A 355 28.65 -4.75 -10.89
N LEU A 356 27.75 -3.84 -11.23
CA LEU A 356 27.81 -2.42 -10.87
C LEU A 356 27.23 -2.16 -9.49
N GLY A 357 26.19 -2.91 -9.11
CA GLY A 357 25.53 -2.83 -7.81
C GLY A 357 24.31 -3.73 -7.72
N GLU A 358 23.75 -3.85 -6.52
CA GLU A 358 22.51 -4.60 -6.27
C GLU A 358 21.69 -3.88 -5.20
N GLY A 359 20.38 -3.75 -5.45
CA GLY A 359 19.43 -3.15 -4.51
C GLY A 359 18.12 -3.94 -4.45
N GLY A 360 17.11 -3.38 -3.80
CA GLY A 360 15.79 -4.01 -3.66
C GLY A 360 15.06 -4.35 -4.98
N PHE A 361 15.56 -3.83 -6.10
CA PHE A 361 14.99 -3.96 -7.44
C PHE A 361 15.77 -4.90 -8.35
N GLY A 362 16.87 -5.50 -7.86
CA GLY A 362 17.70 -6.44 -8.61
C GLY A 362 19.15 -5.98 -8.78
N ALA A 363 19.94 -6.81 -9.46
CA ALA A 363 21.35 -6.57 -9.72
C ALA A 363 21.55 -5.86 -11.07
N VAL A 364 22.52 -4.95 -11.14
CA VAL A 364 22.89 -4.21 -12.36
C VAL A 364 24.28 -4.63 -12.79
N TYR A 365 24.43 -4.98 -14.06
CA TYR A 365 25.69 -5.44 -14.65
C TYR A 365 26.14 -4.51 -15.76
N LYS A 366 27.45 -4.25 -15.85
CA LYS A 366 28.07 -3.62 -17.01
C LYS A 366 28.14 -4.64 -18.14
N GLY A 367 27.87 -4.22 -19.36
CA GLY A 367 28.15 -5.01 -20.55
C GLY A 367 28.64 -4.15 -21.70
N THR A 368 29.13 -4.81 -22.74
CA THR A 368 29.50 -4.18 -24.01
C THR A 368 28.82 -4.93 -25.14
N LEU A 369 27.97 -4.25 -25.91
CA LEU A 369 27.30 -4.81 -27.07
C LEU A 369 28.30 -5.10 -28.22
N PRO A 370 27.95 -5.92 -29.21
CA PRO A 370 28.84 -6.28 -30.32
C PRO A 370 29.34 -5.09 -31.15
N ASP A 371 28.58 -3.99 -31.19
CA ASP A 371 28.93 -2.73 -31.84
C ASP A 371 29.85 -1.83 -31.00
N GLY A 372 30.20 -2.25 -29.78
CA GLY A 372 31.03 -1.52 -28.84
C GLY A 372 30.27 -0.59 -27.90
N GLU A 373 28.93 -0.49 -27.98
CA GLU A 373 28.15 0.33 -27.05
C GLU A 373 28.22 -0.26 -25.63
N GLU A 374 28.67 0.55 -24.66
CA GLU A 374 28.65 0.17 -23.25
C GLU A 374 27.25 0.33 -22.66
N ILE A 375 26.78 -0.72 -21.98
CA ILE A 375 25.42 -0.82 -21.45
C ILE A 375 25.41 -1.16 -19.96
N ALA A 376 24.30 -0.81 -19.30
CA ALA A 376 23.97 -1.24 -17.95
C ALA A 376 22.72 -2.14 -18.00
N VAL A 377 22.86 -3.40 -17.63
CA VAL A 377 21.79 -4.40 -17.66
C VAL A 377 21.25 -4.61 -16.24
N LYS A 378 20.05 -4.10 -15.97
CA LYS A 378 19.32 -4.32 -14.71
C LYS A 378 18.51 -5.61 -14.81
N ARG A 379 18.90 -6.61 -14.04
CA ARG A 379 18.23 -7.91 -13.93
C ARG A 379 17.23 -7.88 -12.78
N MET A 380 15.95 -7.89 -13.12
CA MET A 380 14.87 -7.78 -12.13
C MET A 380 14.80 -9.05 -11.27
N SER A 381 14.52 -8.89 -9.98
CA SER A 381 14.37 -10.03 -9.06
C SER A 381 13.13 -10.88 -9.40
N ASN A 382 13.30 -12.21 -9.40
CA ASN A 382 12.24 -13.18 -9.70
C ASN A 382 11.23 -13.40 -8.56
N SER A 383 11.50 -12.90 -7.35
CA SER A 383 10.76 -13.25 -6.14
C SER A 383 9.59 -12.31 -5.78
N SER A 384 9.34 -11.24 -6.54
CA SER A 384 8.32 -10.24 -6.18
C SER A 384 7.32 -9.92 -7.29
N THR A 385 6.04 -9.77 -6.91
CA THR A 385 4.99 -9.18 -7.76
C THR A 385 5.29 -7.71 -8.09
N GLN A 386 6.12 -7.06 -7.28
CA GLN A 386 6.60 -5.70 -7.47
C GLN A 386 7.48 -5.55 -8.72
N GLY A 387 8.42 -6.47 -8.95
CA GLY A 387 9.33 -6.41 -10.10
C GLY A 387 8.61 -6.47 -11.45
N VAL A 388 7.43 -7.11 -11.52
CA VAL A 388 6.58 -7.10 -12.73
C VAL A 388 5.97 -5.73 -13.00
N GLU A 389 5.46 -5.07 -11.97
CA GLU A 389 4.84 -3.74 -12.11
C GLU A 389 5.88 -2.66 -12.40
N GLU A 390 7.08 -2.78 -11.82
CA GLU A 390 8.20 -1.89 -12.11
C GLU A 390 8.65 -2.01 -13.56
N LEU A 391 8.81 -3.25 -14.05
CA LEU A 391 9.12 -3.52 -15.45
C LEU A 391 8.07 -2.92 -16.38
N LYS A 392 6.77 -3.05 -16.07
CA LYS A 392 5.69 -2.42 -16.84
C LYS A 392 5.79 -0.89 -16.84
N ASN A 393 6.09 -0.27 -15.70
CA ASN A 393 6.23 1.18 -15.62
C ASN A 393 7.42 1.65 -16.47
N GLU A 394 8.57 0.97 -16.37
CA GLU A 394 9.77 1.31 -17.14
C GLU A 394 9.54 1.12 -18.66
N LEU A 395 8.88 0.03 -19.07
CA LEU A 395 8.52 -0.21 -20.47
C LEU A 395 7.55 0.83 -21.01
N ALA A 396 6.56 1.25 -20.21
CA ALA A 396 5.62 2.29 -20.63
C ALA A 396 6.29 3.64 -20.89
N LEU A 397 7.51 3.86 -20.38
CA LEU A 397 8.27 5.09 -20.52
C LEU A 397 9.36 5.04 -21.59
N VAL A 398 9.77 3.84 -22.04
CA VAL A 398 10.96 3.62 -22.89
C VAL A 398 10.97 4.42 -24.19
N ALA A 399 9.80 4.57 -24.83
CA ALA A 399 9.66 5.25 -26.11
C ALA A 399 9.28 6.74 -25.99
N LYS A 400 8.93 7.18 -24.78
CA LYS A 400 8.25 8.47 -24.57
C LYS A 400 9.10 9.49 -23.82
N LEU A 401 10.19 9.04 -23.20
CA LEU A 401 11.12 9.90 -22.47
C LEU A 401 12.50 9.95 -23.16
N SER A 402 12.90 11.14 -23.61
CA SER A 402 14.23 11.39 -24.15
C SER A 402 14.69 12.78 -23.74
N HIS A 403 15.69 12.85 -22.86
CA HIS A 403 16.23 14.09 -22.37
C HIS A 403 17.66 13.90 -21.83
N LYS A 404 18.52 14.91 -22.00
CA LYS A 404 19.94 14.85 -21.61
C LYS A 404 20.17 14.58 -20.10
N ASN A 405 19.19 14.95 -19.27
CA ASN A 405 19.23 14.76 -17.82
C ASN A 405 18.42 13.55 -17.32
N LEU A 406 18.04 12.63 -18.21
CA LEU A 406 17.49 11.32 -17.86
C LEU A 406 18.42 10.22 -18.38
N VAL A 407 18.43 9.06 -17.73
CA VAL A 407 19.08 7.87 -18.24
C VAL A 407 18.21 7.26 -19.34
N ARG A 408 18.81 7.04 -20.52
CA ARG A 408 18.15 6.44 -21.67
C ARG A 408 18.07 4.93 -21.50
N LEU A 409 16.85 4.40 -21.59
CA LEU A 409 16.60 2.96 -21.72
C LEU A 409 16.78 2.59 -23.21
N ILE A 410 17.65 1.63 -23.48
CA ILE A 410 18.07 1.17 -24.81
C ILE A 410 17.16 0.01 -25.26
N GLY A 411 16.87 -0.93 -24.36
CA GLY A 411 16.11 -2.12 -24.71
C GLY A 411 15.65 -2.95 -23.53
N VAL A 412 14.96 -4.05 -23.83
CA VAL A 412 14.42 -4.99 -22.85
C VAL A 412 14.65 -6.43 -23.32
N CYS A 413 14.83 -7.35 -22.38
CA CYS A 413 14.80 -8.79 -22.65
C CYS A 413 13.78 -9.47 -21.72
N LEU A 414 12.82 -10.18 -22.32
CA LEU A 414 11.77 -10.93 -21.62
C LEU A 414 11.83 -12.45 -21.88
N GLU A 415 12.97 -12.94 -22.38
CA GLU A 415 13.15 -14.33 -22.79
C GLU A 415 13.48 -15.26 -21.61
N GLN A 416 13.15 -16.55 -21.72
CA GLN A 416 13.59 -17.59 -20.76
C GLN A 416 13.26 -17.30 -19.29
N GLN A 417 12.17 -16.58 -19.00
CA GLN A 417 11.79 -16.09 -17.66
C GLN A 417 12.72 -15.01 -17.07
N GLU A 418 13.71 -14.53 -17.84
CA GLU A 418 14.48 -13.35 -17.49
C GLU A 418 13.67 -12.08 -17.77
N ARG A 419 13.89 -11.07 -16.94
CA ARG A 419 13.30 -9.74 -17.07
C ARG A 419 14.41 -8.73 -16.93
N LEU A 420 14.96 -8.29 -18.05
CA LEU A 420 16.12 -7.42 -18.09
C LEU A 420 15.76 -6.08 -18.73
N LEU A 421 16.22 -5.00 -18.11
CA LEU A 421 16.17 -3.65 -18.66
C LEU A 421 17.59 -3.21 -19.00
N VAL A 422 17.79 -2.68 -20.20
CA VAL A 422 19.11 -2.34 -20.74
C VAL A 422 19.19 -0.84 -20.92
N TYR A 423 20.06 -0.16 -20.18
CA TYR A 423 20.25 1.29 -20.22
C TYR A 423 21.61 1.65 -20.79
N GLU A 424 21.78 2.92 -21.17
CA GLU A 424 23.11 3.49 -21.42
C GLU A 424 23.99 3.34 -20.18
N PHE A 425 25.27 3.00 -20.37
CA PHE A 425 26.22 2.98 -19.27
C PHE A 425 26.64 4.41 -18.88
N VAL A 426 26.48 4.75 -17.60
CA VAL A 426 26.83 6.06 -17.04
C VAL A 426 28.05 5.93 -16.13
N PRO A 427 29.24 6.43 -16.52
CA PRO A 427 30.52 5.96 -15.97
C PRO A 427 30.84 6.46 -14.56
N ASN A 428 30.40 7.66 -14.15
CA ASN A 428 30.70 8.19 -12.81
C ASN A 428 29.71 7.69 -11.73
N ARG A 429 28.86 6.71 -12.07
CA ARG A 429 27.89 6.07 -11.16
C ARG A 429 26.99 7.11 -10.47
N SER A 430 26.44 6.77 -9.30
CA SER A 430 25.46 7.58 -8.58
C SER A 430 26.10 8.68 -7.71
N LEU A 431 25.38 9.79 -7.56
CA LEU A 431 25.81 10.99 -6.85
C LEU A 431 26.15 10.73 -5.38
N ASP A 432 25.38 9.88 -4.70
CA ASP A 432 25.57 9.52 -3.30
C ASP A 432 26.96 8.91 -3.01
N LEU A 433 27.51 8.12 -3.94
CA LEU A 433 28.83 7.50 -3.82
C LEU A 433 29.99 8.50 -3.82
N ILE A 434 29.75 9.72 -4.29
CA ILE A 434 30.74 10.82 -4.32
C ILE A 434 30.42 11.81 -3.21
N LEU A 435 29.16 12.25 -3.12
CA LEU A 435 28.70 13.29 -2.18
C LEU A 435 28.87 12.88 -0.70
N PHE A 436 28.62 11.61 -0.39
CA PHE A 436 28.71 11.08 0.99
C PHE A 436 29.93 10.16 1.19
N ALA A 437 30.93 10.25 0.33
CA ALA A 437 32.14 9.46 0.48
C ALA A 437 32.87 9.80 1.78
N GLN A 438 33.38 8.78 2.48
CA GLN A 438 34.23 8.99 3.66
C GLN A 438 35.54 9.71 3.31
N ASP A 439 36.04 9.47 2.10
CA ASP A 439 37.22 10.13 1.56
C ASP A 439 36.90 11.59 1.15
N ALA A 440 37.55 12.54 1.81
CA ALA A 440 37.42 13.97 1.50
C ALA A 440 37.90 14.29 0.08
N ALA A 441 38.99 13.68 -0.40
CA ALA A 441 39.50 13.91 -1.74
C ALA A 441 38.49 13.49 -2.82
N LYS A 442 37.69 12.45 -2.52
CA LYS A 442 36.58 12.03 -3.40
C LYS A 442 35.43 13.03 -3.38
N ARG A 443 35.06 13.58 -2.21
CA ARG A 443 34.03 14.62 -2.10
C ARG A 443 34.42 15.94 -2.77
N GLU A 444 35.70 16.30 -2.71
CA GLU A 444 36.30 17.48 -3.36
C GLU A 444 36.23 17.41 -4.89
N GLN A 445 35.96 16.23 -5.48
CA GLN A 445 35.68 16.12 -6.92
C GLN A 445 34.42 16.89 -7.32
N LEU A 446 33.48 17.08 -6.38
CA LEU A 446 32.27 17.88 -6.54
C LEU A 446 32.45 19.27 -5.92
N ASP A 447 33.22 20.12 -6.61
CA ASP A 447 33.25 21.56 -6.33
C ASP A 447 31.86 22.21 -6.47
N TRP A 448 31.74 23.46 -6.02
CA TRP A 448 30.48 24.20 -6.09
C TRP A 448 29.91 24.30 -7.52
N THR A 449 30.74 24.58 -8.52
CA THR A 449 30.29 24.72 -9.92
C THR A 449 29.62 23.44 -10.41
N LYS A 450 30.21 22.28 -10.11
CA LYS A 450 29.62 20.96 -10.44
C LYS A 450 28.35 20.71 -9.65
N ARG A 451 28.32 20.99 -8.34
CA ARG A 451 27.12 20.81 -7.51
C ARG A 451 25.95 21.68 -7.98
N TYR A 452 26.23 22.93 -8.34
CA TYR A 452 25.23 23.84 -8.92
C TYR A 452 24.69 23.31 -10.26
N LYS A 453 25.60 22.87 -11.16
CA LYS A 453 25.22 22.22 -12.44
C LYS A 453 24.39 20.95 -12.22
N ILE A 454 24.68 20.18 -11.17
CA ILE A 454 23.89 19.00 -10.78
C ILE A 454 22.49 19.42 -10.33
N ILE A 455 22.37 20.41 -9.45
CA ILE A 455 21.07 20.93 -8.99
C ILE A 455 20.22 21.42 -10.17
N ASP A 456 20.80 22.25 -11.05
CA ASP A 456 20.13 22.74 -12.26
C ASP A 456 19.73 21.61 -13.22
N GLY A 457 20.63 20.66 -13.47
CA GLY A 457 20.35 19.53 -14.36
C GLY A 457 19.26 18.60 -13.83
N ILE A 458 19.20 18.34 -12.52
CA ILE A 458 18.10 17.58 -11.89
C ILE A 458 16.79 18.34 -12.04
N ALA A 459 16.80 19.65 -11.78
CA ALA A 459 15.59 20.48 -11.91
C ALA A 459 15.04 20.47 -13.34
N ARG A 460 15.91 20.56 -14.36
CA ARG A 460 15.53 20.43 -15.77
C ARG A 460 15.02 19.04 -16.13
N GLY A 461 15.64 17.99 -15.59
CA GLY A 461 15.17 16.62 -15.77
C GLY A 461 13.76 16.42 -15.23
N LEU A 462 13.47 16.95 -14.03
CA LEU A 462 12.13 16.89 -13.45
C LEU A 462 11.12 17.79 -14.18
N GLN A 463 11.51 19.00 -14.58
CA GLN A 463 10.67 19.87 -15.40
C GLN A 463 10.24 19.13 -16.67
N TYR A 464 11.19 18.48 -17.35
CA TYR A 464 10.87 17.67 -18.53
C TYR A 464 9.82 16.61 -18.21
N LEU A 465 10.00 15.81 -17.16
CA LEU A 465 9.05 14.77 -16.75
C LEU A 465 7.66 15.33 -16.39
N HIS A 466 7.60 16.52 -15.78
CA HIS A 466 6.38 17.08 -15.22
C HIS A 466 5.58 17.92 -16.23
N GLU A 467 6.27 18.57 -17.16
CA GLU A 467 5.74 19.69 -17.95
C GLU A 467 6.01 19.55 -19.46
N ASP A 468 7.21 19.12 -19.88
CA ASP A 468 7.61 19.17 -21.29
C ASP A 468 7.52 17.83 -22.04
N SER A 469 7.46 16.69 -21.34
CA SER A 469 7.33 15.37 -21.96
C SER A 469 5.92 15.10 -22.47
N GLN A 470 5.80 14.18 -23.42
CA GLN A 470 4.50 13.78 -23.99
C GLN A 470 3.53 13.24 -22.93
N LEU A 471 4.08 12.58 -21.92
CA LEU A 471 3.39 12.09 -20.74
C LEU A 471 3.81 12.92 -19.54
N LYS A 472 2.88 13.26 -18.65
CA LYS A 472 3.24 13.80 -17.33
C LYS A 472 3.62 12.64 -16.42
N VAL A 473 4.84 12.62 -15.91
CA VAL A 473 5.39 11.50 -15.13
C VAL A 473 5.80 11.98 -13.74
N VAL A 474 5.32 11.31 -12.70
CA VAL A 474 5.76 11.52 -11.31
C VAL A 474 6.70 10.39 -10.91
N HIS A 475 7.94 10.70 -10.53
CA HIS A 475 9.02 9.74 -10.29
C HIS A 475 8.82 8.93 -8.99
N ARG A 476 8.38 9.58 -7.90
CA ARG A 476 8.07 8.99 -6.57
C ARG A 476 9.23 8.40 -5.76
N ASP A 477 10.39 8.11 -6.36
CA ASP A 477 11.59 7.65 -5.64
C ASP A 477 12.84 8.45 -6.00
N LEU A 478 12.74 9.78 -5.99
CA LEU A 478 13.87 10.65 -6.27
C LEU A 478 14.78 10.77 -5.04
N LYS A 479 16.07 10.45 -5.20
CA LYS A 479 17.10 10.46 -4.16
C LYS A 479 18.49 10.51 -4.79
N ALA A 480 19.52 10.85 -4.01
CA ALA A 480 20.90 10.98 -4.51
C ALA A 480 21.43 9.70 -5.19
N SER A 481 21.06 8.51 -4.71
CA SER A 481 21.48 7.24 -5.33
C SER A 481 20.82 6.95 -6.68
N ASN A 482 19.74 7.67 -7.03
CA ASN A 482 19.03 7.55 -8.30
C ASN A 482 19.45 8.66 -9.29
N ILE A 483 20.46 9.46 -8.96
CA ILE A 483 21.08 10.45 -9.85
C ILE A 483 22.43 9.92 -10.31
N LEU A 484 22.54 9.52 -11.58
CA LEU A 484 23.80 9.09 -12.17
C LEU A 484 24.56 10.28 -12.78
N LEU A 485 25.89 10.18 -12.86
CA LEU A 485 26.75 11.24 -13.38
C LEU A 485 27.47 10.79 -14.65
N ASP A 486 27.28 11.53 -15.75
CA ASP A 486 28.00 11.27 -17.00
C ASP A 486 29.49 11.67 -16.91
N MET A 487 30.25 11.43 -17.98
CA MET A 487 31.68 11.78 -18.06
C MET A 487 31.99 13.26 -17.80
N LYS A 488 31.02 14.15 -18.03
CA LYS A 488 31.13 15.61 -17.81
C LYS A 488 30.50 16.04 -16.48
N THR A 489 30.26 15.09 -15.57
CA THR A 489 29.60 15.29 -14.27
C THR A 489 28.21 15.94 -14.42
N SER A 490 27.52 15.66 -15.52
CA SER A 490 26.14 16.11 -15.72
C SER A 490 25.18 15.07 -15.14
N PRO A 491 24.11 15.47 -14.44
CA PRO A 491 23.21 14.54 -13.78
C PRO A 491 22.25 13.90 -14.78
N LYS A 492 21.96 12.62 -14.57
CA LYS A 492 20.93 11.83 -15.25
C LYS A 492 20.05 11.13 -14.21
N ILE A 493 18.75 11.42 -14.22
CA ILE A 493 17.76 10.75 -13.35
C ILE A 493 17.53 9.34 -13.87
N SER A 494 17.55 8.38 -12.94
CA SER A 494 17.38 6.94 -13.21
C SER A 494 16.33 6.30 -12.29
N ASP A 495 15.98 5.05 -12.57
CA ASP A 495 15.11 4.19 -11.75
C ASP A 495 13.63 4.62 -11.72
N PHE A 496 12.96 4.42 -12.86
CA PHE A 496 11.55 4.76 -13.05
C PHE A 496 10.59 3.65 -12.64
N GLY A 497 11.06 2.59 -11.98
CA GLY A 497 10.24 1.45 -11.57
C GLY A 497 9.01 1.86 -10.74
N LEU A 498 9.11 2.90 -9.92
CA LEU A 498 8.01 3.40 -9.08
C LEU A 498 7.23 4.56 -9.71
N ALA A 499 7.61 5.00 -10.92
CA ALA A 499 7.03 6.15 -11.58
C ALA A 499 5.55 5.93 -11.92
N LYS A 500 4.80 7.04 -11.99
CA LYS A 500 3.39 7.04 -12.39
C LYS A 500 3.13 8.03 -13.49
N ILE A 501 2.45 7.57 -14.53
CA ILE A 501 2.01 8.35 -15.67
C ILE A 501 0.65 8.97 -15.34
N PHE A 502 0.54 10.28 -15.50
CA PHE A 502 -0.69 11.05 -15.40
C PHE A 502 -1.28 11.30 -16.78
N GLY A 503 -2.61 11.23 -16.87
CA GLY A 503 -3.33 11.83 -18.00
C GLY A 503 -3.10 13.34 -18.05
N ARG A 504 -3.26 13.97 -19.22
CA ARG A 504 -2.94 15.40 -19.43
C ARG A 504 -3.56 16.34 -18.37
N ASP A 505 -4.79 16.05 -17.95
CA ASP A 505 -5.53 16.87 -16.98
C ASP A 505 -5.33 16.44 -15.51
N GLN A 506 -4.66 15.31 -15.28
CA GLN A 506 -4.45 14.80 -13.93
C GLN A 506 -3.30 15.56 -13.25
N THR A 507 -3.61 16.16 -12.10
CA THR A 507 -2.66 16.96 -11.30
C THR A 507 -2.16 16.22 -10.07
N GLN A 508 -2.90 15.21 -9.60
CA GLN A 508 -2.57 14.41 -8.43
C GLN A 508 -3.13 12.98 -8.58
N GLY A 509 -2.51 12.04 -7.87
CA GLY A 509 -2.96 10.66 -7.73
C GLY A 509 -2.95 10.26 -6.26
N VAL A 510 -3.74 9.24 -5.93
CA VAL A 510 -3.76 8.65 -4.58
C VAL A 510 -3.44 7.17 -4.70
N THR A 511 -2.61 6.66 -3.79
CA THR A 511 -2.24 5.24 -3.78
C THR A 511 -2.18 4.70 -2.35
N ASN A 512 -2.65 3.47 -2.19
CA ASN A 512 -2.68 2.79 -0.88
C ASN A 512 -1.36 2.10 -0.57
N ARG A 513 -0.49 2.01 -1.59
CA ARG A 513 0.84 1.43 -1.50
C ARG A 513 1.86 2.56 -1.54
N VAL A 514 2.15 3.11 -0.37
CA VAL A 514 3.23 4.08 -0.18
C VAL A 514 4.55 3.33 -0.33
N VAL A 515 5.29 3.65 -1.39
CA VAL A 515 6.60 3.09 -1.74
C VAL A 515 7.54 4.22 -2.12
N GLY A 516 8.84 4.02 -1.90
CA GLY A 516 9.85 5.05 -2.07
C GLY A 516 10.74 5.13 -0.84
N THR A 517 11.73 6.01 -0.90
CA THR A 517 12.78 6.05 0.12
C THR A 517 12.42 6.97 1.27
N HIS A 518 12.45 6.43 2.50
CA HIS A 518 12.20 7.21 3.71
C HIS A 518 13.19 8.37 3.83
N GLY A 519 12.72 9.53 4.31
CA GLY A 519 13.50 10.77 4.32
C GLY A 519 13.29 11.66 3.09
N TYR A 520 12.97 11.09 1.92
CA TYR A 520 12.74 11.84 0.68
C TYR A 520 11.25 11.99 0.34
N MET A 521 10.39 11.15 0.92
CA MET A 521 8.96 11.17 0.64
C MET A 521 8.26 12.39 1.26
N ALA A 522 7.41 13.05 0.47
CA ALA A 522 6.63 14.18 0.95
C ALA A 522 5.61 13.77 2.04
N PRO A 523 5.30 14.65 3.03
CA PRO A 523 4.40 14.31 4.14
C PRO A 523 3.00 13.88 3.69
N GLU A 524 2.40 14.55 2.71
CA GLU A 524 1.09 14.18 2.17
C GLU A 524 1.08 12.83 1.46
N TYR A 525 2.21 12.45 0.85
CA TYR A 525 2.39 11.16 0.21
C TYR A 525 2.56 10.06 1.27
N MET A 526 3.39 10.29 2.29
CA MET A 526 3.56 9.36 3.40
C MET A 526 2.29 9.14 4.21
N MET A 527 1.56 10.23 4.47
CA MET A 527 0.40 10.21 5.38
C MET A 527 -0.90 9.80 4.71
N ARG A 528 -1.07 10.10 3.41
CA ARG A 528 -2.34 9.93 2.70
C ARG A 528 -2.21 9.19 1.37
N GLY A 529 -0.99 8.84 0.96
CA GLY A 529 -0.75 8.24 -0.35
C GLY A 529 -0.93 9.22 -1.51
N ASN A 530 -1.08 10.53 -1.24
CA ASN A 530 -1.25 11.55 -2.27
C ASN A 530 0.10 11.83 -2.93
N TYR A 531 0.26 11.48 -4.20
CA TYR A 531 1.46 11.78 -4.98
C TYR A 531 1.12 12.74 -6.13
N SER A 532 2.07 13.59 -6.48
CA SER A 532 1.93 14.58 -7.55
C SER A 532 3.31 15.09 -7.97
N VAL A 533 3.37 15.97 -8.97
CA VAL A 533 4.60 16.71 -9.30
C VAL A 533 5.17 17.47 -8.08
N LYS A 534 4.32 17.86 -7.11
CA LYS A 534 4.74 18.53 -5.87
C LYS A 534 5.35 17.57 -4.85
N SER A 535 5.08 16.26 -4.91
CA SER A 535 5.78 15.30 -4.07
C SER A 535 7.22 15.06 -4.56
N ASP A 536 7.44 15.06 -5.89
CA ASP A 536 8.79 15.04 -6.46
C ASP A 536 9.56 16.33 -6.16
N ALA A 537 8.89 17.49 -6.19
CA ALA A 537 9.49 18.77 -5.79
C ALA A 537 9.99 18.73 -4.33
N PHE A 538 9.26 18.07 -3.42
CA PHE A 538 9.73 17.87 -2.05
C PHE A 538 11.01 17.04 -1.99
N SER A 539 11.04 15.89 -2.69
CA SER A 539 12.24 15.03 -2.76
C SER A 539 13.44 15.77 -3.37
N PHE A 540 13.20 16.60 -4.38
CA PHE A 540 14.20 17.51 -4.95
C PHE A 540 14.73 18.49 -3.89
N GLY A 541 13.86 19.11 -3.11
CA GLY A 541 14.25 20.01 -2.03
C GLY A 541 15.18 19.34 -1.01
N VAL A 542 14.86 18.12 -0.59
CA VAL A 542 15.74 17.32 0.29
C VAL A 542 17.11 17.13 -0.36
N MET A 543 17.17 16.69 -1.62
CA MET A 543 18.45 16.49 -2.32
C MET A 543 19.26 17.78 -2.48
N VAL A 544 18.63 18.93 -2.75
CA VAL A 544 19.33 20.21 -2.83
C VAL A 544 20.05 20.51 -1.51
N LEU A 545 19.38 20.27 -0.38
CA LEU A 545 19.96 20.48 0.94
C LEU A 545 21.08 19.48 1.23
N GLU A 546 20.95 18.22 0.81
CA GLU A 546 22.03 17.23 0.88
C GLU A 546 23.25 17.65 0.03
N ILE A 547 23.03 18.13 -1.20
CA ILE A 547 24.10 18.55 -2.11
C ILE A 547 24.86 19.75 -1.54
N VAL A 548 24.17 20.74 -0.96
CA VAL A 548 24.82 21.92 -0.38
C VAL A 548 25.56 21.58 0.92
N THR A 549 25.01 20.70 1.75
CA THR A 549 25.58 20.40 3.07
C THR A 549 26.57 19.25 3.07
N GLY A 550 26.58 18.41 2.02
CA GLY A 550 27.38 17.18 1.97
C GLY A 550 26.98 16.16 3.02
N ARG A 551 25.77 16.29 3.60
CA ARG A 551 25.25 15.46 4.68
C ARG A 551 24.02 14.70 4.19
N LYS A 552 23.95 13.43 4.55
CA LYS A 552 22.81 12.57 4.23
C LYS A 552 21.65 12.87 5.18
N ASN A 553 20.42 12.91 4.66
CA ASN A 553 19.22 13.18 5.44
C ASN A 553 18.85 12.02 6.39
N THR A 554 19.24 10.79 6.05
CA THR A 554 19.05 9.58 6.85
C THR A 554 20.40 8.99 7.22
N ASP A 555 20.96 9.42 8.36
CA ASP A 555 22.16 8.80 8.91
C ASP A 555 21.79 7.60 9.80
N ASP A 556 22.53 6.52 9.61
CA ASP A 556 22.24 5.18 10.12
C ASP A 556 22.63 5.09 11.60
N GLY A 557 21.63 4.82 12.47
CA GLY A 557 21.87 4.25 13.81
C GLY A 557 22.30 5.15 14.96
N SER A 558 22.63 6.45 14.79
CA SER A 558 22.96 7.31 15.94
C SER A 558 21.71 8.02 16.50
N ARG A 559 21.38 7.74 17.77
CA ARG A 559 20.29 8.39 18.54
C ARG A 559 20.52 9.89 18.82
N GLN A 560 21.43 10.55 18.10
CA GLN A 560 21.87 11.92 18.33
C GLN A 560 21.99 12.79 17.06
N SER A 561 21.70 12.27 15.86
CA SER A 561 21.70 13.08 14.64
C SER A 561 20.39 13.87 14.51
N GLU A 562 20.45 15.20 14.69
CA GLU A 562 19.37 16.12 14.33
C GLU A 562 18.99 15.96 12.84
N ASP A 563 17.68 15.88 12.57
CA ASP A 563 17.08 15.90 11.22
C ASP A 563 17.67 17.04 10.37
N LEU A 564 18.29 16.71 9.22
CA LEU A 564 19.01 17.66 8.35
C LEU A 564 18.16 18.89 8.01
N LEU A 565 16.88 18.67 7.73
CA LEU A 565 15.92 19.73 7.41
C LEU A 565 15.75 20.70 8.59
N THR A 566 15.64 20.17 9.81
CA THR A 566 15.54 20.97 11.03
C THR A 566 16.81 21.81 11.24
N LYS A 567 17.98 21.19 11.09
CA LYS A 567 19.26 21.88 11.25
C LYS A 567 19.46 23.00 10.24
N VAL A 568 19.20 22.74 8.96
CA VAL A 568 19.32 23.78 7.92
C VAL A 568 18.31 24.90 8.16
N TRP A 569 17.08 24.58 8.60
CA TRP A 569 16.08 25.58 8.95
C TRP A 569 16.54 26.52 10.08
N GLU A 570 17.14 25.99 11.15
CA GLU A 570 17.64 26.79 12.27
C GLU A 570 18.79 27.71 11.84
N HIS A 571 19.70 27.20 11.01
CA HIS A 571 20.76 28.03 10.44
C HIS A 571 20.22 29.07 9.46
N TRP A 572 19.14 28.77 8.74
CA TRP A 572 18.44 29.73 7.89
C TRP A 572 17.82 30.88 8.70
N THR A 573 17.04 30.56 9.74
CA THR A 573 16.36 31.58 10.55
C THR A 573 17.31 32.43 11.38
N THR A 574 18.47 31.89 11.74
CA THR A 574 19.52 32.63 12.46
C THR A 574 20.51 33.36 11.55
N GLY A 575 20.37 33.25 10.23
CA GLY A 575 21.27 33.89 9.27
C GLY A 575 22.68 33.29 9.25
N THR A 576 22.83 32.02 9.66
CA THR A 576 24.13 31.33 9.78
C THR A 576 24.27 30.11 8.85
N VAL A 577 23.55 30.11 7.72
CA VAL A 577 23.54 29.03 6.70
C VAL A 577 24.95 28.58 6.30
N MET A 578 25.89 29.50 6.19
CA MET A 578 27.28 29.21 5.83
C MET A 578 27.99 28.22 6.76
N LYS A 579 27.49 28.02 7.99
CA LYS A 579 28.03 27.04 8.95
C LYS A 579 27.66 25.59 8.63
N VAL A 580 26.63 25.35 7.81
CA VAL A 580 26.18 23.99 7.43
C VAL A 580 26.59 23.57 6.03
N VAL A 581 27.14 24.51 5.26
CA VAL A 581 27.71 24.31 3.93
C VAL A 581 28.88 23.33 4.00
N ASP A 582 28.95 22.39 3.06
CA ASP A 582 30.00 21.37 3.00
C ASP A 582 31.40 22.02 2.84
N PRO A 583 32.33 21.81 3.77
CA PRO A 583 33.70 22.31 3.64
C PRO A 583 34.45 21.78 2.41
N CYS A 584 34.06 20.60 1.89
CA CYS A 584 34.67 19.99 0.71
C CYS A 584 34.28 20.67 -0.61
N MET A 585 33.42 21.69 -0.60
CA MET A 585 33.13 22.52 -1.80
C MET A 585 34.25 23.51 -2.16
N ASN A 586 35.35 23.48 -1.40
CA ASN A 586 36.60 24.25 -1.51
C ASN A 586 36.79 24.92 -2.89
N GLY A 587 36.46 26.22 -2.98
CA GLY A 587 36.45 26.99 -4.22
C GLY A 587 35.60 28.25 -4.08
N SER A 588 35.85 29.27 -4.90
CA SER A 588 35.20 30.58 -4.88
C SER A 588 33.70 30.53 -5.22
N PHE A 589 32.88 30.02 -4.32
CA PHE A 589 31.43 30.02 -4.49
C PHE A 589 30.84 31.34 -4.01
N SER A 590 29.84 31.83 -4.75
CA SER A 590 29.11 33.02 -4.34
C SER A 590 28.18 32.64 -3.18
N GLU A 591 28.36 33.27 -2.02
CA GLU A 591 27.44 33.11 -0.88
C GLU A 591 25.98 33.32 -1.30
N LYS A 592 25.73 34.27 -2.21
CA LYS A 592 24.40 34.52 -2.78
C LYS A 592 23.84 33.32 -3.54
N GLU A 593 24.66 32.58 -4.27
CA GLU A 593 24.22 31.37 -4.99
C GLU A 593 23.91 30.23 -4.03
N VAL A 594 24.73 30.06 -2.99
CA VAL A 594 24.50 29.04 -1.95
C VAL A 594 23.21 29.34 -1.18
N LEU A 595 23.03 30.58 -0.72
CA LEU A 595 21.81 31.02 -0.05
C LEU A 595 20.59 30.83 -0.95
N LYS A 596 20.72 31.09 -2.26
CA LYS A 596 19.67 30.85 -3.25
C LYS A 596 19.31 29.36 -3.34
N CYS A 597 20.27 28.46 -3.43
CA CYS A 597 20.01 27.01 -3.45
C CYS A 597 19.37 26.53 -2.15
N VAL A 598 19.85 26.99 -0.98
CA VAL A 598 19.25 26.63 0.32
C VAL A 598 17.82 27.12 0.43
N HIS A 599 17.54 28.35 0.00
CA HIS A 599 16.19 28.90 -0.03
C HIS A 599 15.25 28.09 -0.92
N ILE A 600 15.68 27.77 -2.15
CA ILE A 600 14.92 26.91 -3.07
C ILE A 600 14.67 25.54 -2.43
N GLY A 601 15.69 24.93 -1.81
CA GLY A 601 15.55 23.67 -1.08
C GLY A 601 14.49 23.76 0.01
N LEU A 602 14.53 24.79 0.85
CA LEU A 602 13.56 25.06 1.92
C LEU A 602 12.15 25.34 1.39
N LEU A 603 12.01 26.03 0.26
CA LEU A 603 10.73 26.28 -0.40
C LEU A 603 10.13 24.99 -0.99
N CYS A 604 10.98 24.11 -1.52
CA CYS A 604 10.58 22.80 -2.02
C CYS A 604 10.11 21.85 -0.91
N VAL A 605 10.65 21.93 0.30
CA VAL A 605 10.27 21.05 1.43
C VAL A 605 9.13 21.59 2.31
N GLN A 606 8.36 22.57 1.83
CA GLN A 606 7.22 23.09 2.58
C GLN A 606 6.16 22.01 2.86
N GLY A 607 5.51 22.08 4.01
CA GLY A 607 4.58 21.04 4.46
C GLY A 607 3.31 20.92 3.61
N ASN A 608 2.83 22.03 3.05
CA ASN A 608 1.68 22.05 2.14
C ASN A 608 2.16 22.05 0.68
N PRO A 609 1.69 21.12 -0.17
CA PRO A 609 2.08 21.04 -1.59
C PRO A 609 1.82 22.31 -2.40
N VAL A 610 0.84 23.13 -2.00
CA VAL A 610 0.50 24.38 -2.68
C VAL A 610 1.64 25.40 -2.56
N ASP A 611 2.35 25.41 -1.44
CA ASP A 611 3.42 26.38 -1.15
C ASP A 611 4.75 26.02 -1.84
N ARG A 612 4.85 24.81 -2.41
CA ARG A 612 6.02 24.35 -3.16
C ARG A 612 5.99 24.87 -4.59
N PRO A 613 7.12 25.26 -5.18
CA PRO A 613 7.19 25.71 -6.57
C PRO A 613 6.96 24.53 -7.54
N THR A 614 6.61 24.85 -8.79
CA THR A 614 6.76 23.90 -9.91
C THR A 614 8.22 23.80 -10.31
N MET A 615 8.60 22.75 -11.04
CA MET A 615 9.99 22.58 -11.44
C MET A 615 10.42 23.61 -12.50
N SER A 616 9.52 24.05 -13.37
CA SER A 616 9.76 25.23 -14.22
C SER A 616 10.07 26.49 -13.41
N ALA A 617 9.33 26.77 -12.34
CA ALA A 617 9.60 27.90 -11.46
C ALA A 617 10.97 27.75 -10.78
N VAL A 618 11.32 26.55 -10.32
CA VAL A 618 12.66 26.25 -9.77
C VAL A 618 13.76 26.54 -10.78
N VAL A 619 13.60 26.10 -12.04
CA VAL A 619 14.59 26.34 -13.11
C VAL A 619 14.76 27.85 -13.38
N ILE A 620 13.67 28.61 -13.38
CA ILE A 620 13.72 30.09 -13.49
C ILE A 620 14.45 30.70 -12.29
N MET A 621 14.12 30.26 -11.07
CA MET A 621 14.76 30.77 -9.84
C MET A 621 16.26 30.50 -9.85
N LEU A 622 16.70 29.32 -10.31
CA LEU A 622 18.11 29.00 -10.46
C LEU A 622 18.78 29.93 -11.48
N GLY A 623 18.20 30.05 -12.68
CA GLY A 623 18.75 30.87 -13.78
C GLY A 623 18.73 32.38 -13.57
N SER A 624 17.93 32.91 -12.62
CA SER A 624 17.84 34.34 -12.35
C SER A 624 19.06 34.89 -11.59
N GLU A 625 19.54 36.06 -12.02
CA GLU A 625 20.55 36.86 -11.32
C GLU A 625 19.98 37.60 -10.10
N THR A 626 18.69 37.92 -10.15
CA THR A 626 17.94 38.58 -9.06
C THR A 626 17.23 37.53 -8.21
N PHE A 627 17.37 37.66 -6.89
CA PHE A 627 16.89 36.71 -5.91
C PHE A 627 15.95 37.43 -4.94
N THR A 628 14.65 37.17 -5.07
CA THR A 628 13.63 37.72 -4.17
C THR A 628 13.20 36.63 -3.19
N LEU A 629 13.36 36.90 -1.90
CA LEU A 629 13.03 35.94 -0.84
C LEU A 629 11.50 35.87 -0.65
N HIS A 630 10.89 34.77 -1.07
CA HIS A 630 9.51 34.48 -0.69
C HIS A 630 9.45 34.10 0.79
N ALA A 631 8.33 34.41 1.46
CA ALA A 631 8.15 34.04 2.86
C ALA A 631 8.18 32.51 3.00
N LEU A 632 9.06 32.00 3.88
CA LEU A 632 9.17 30.58 4.19
C LEU A 632 8.50 30.28 5.55
N SER A 633 7.86 29.12 5.65
CA SER A 633 7.42 28.56 6.93
C SER A 633 8.33 27.40 7.35
N LYS A 634 8.33 27.06 8.64
CA LYS A 634 9.16 25.95 9.16
C LYS A 634 8.80 24.65 8.42
N PRO A 635 9.78 23.95 7.80
CA PRO A 635 9.54 22.66 7.16
C PRO A 635 8.92 21.68 8.14
N ARG A 636 7.90 20.93 7.69
CA ARG A 636 7.29 19.88 8.53
C ARG A 636 8.25 18.70 8.60
N ARG A 637 8.58 18.27 9.81
CA ARG A 637 9.39 17.08 10.10
C ARG A 637 8.78 15.86 9.44
N ASN A 638 9.61 15.00 8.84
CA ASN A 638 9.19 13.62 8.55
C ASN A 638 8.93 12.93 9.90
N GLY A 639 7.65 12.85 10.29
CA GLY A 639 7.21 12.16 11.51
C GLY A 639 6.78 13.03 12.72
N ALA A 640 6.73 14.36 12.61
CA ALA A 640 6.14 15.20 13.68
C ALA A 640 4.91 15.97 13.17
N GLY A 641 3.74 15.62 13.72
CA GLY A 641 2.53 16.42 13.58
C GLY A 641 2.56 17.61 14.53
N ALA A 642 1.98 18.72 14.10
CA ALA A 642 1.78 19.93 14.89
C ALA A 642 0.96 19.63 16.16
N ASP A 643 1.36 20.27 17.27
CA ASP A 643 0.62 20.38 18.51
C ASP A 643 -0.77 21.02 18.31
#